data_AF-A0A8J6FBB9-F1
#
_entry.id   AF-A0A8J6FBB9-F1
#
_cell.length_a   1.000
_cell.length_b   1.000
_cell.length_c   1.000
_cell.angle_alpha   90.00
_cell.angle_beta   90.00
_cell.angle_gamma   90.00
#
_symmetry.space_group_name_H-M   'P 1'
#
loop_
_entity.id
_entity.type
_entity.pdbx_description
1 polymer ?
#
loop_
_entity_poly.entity_id
_entity_poly.type
_entity_poly.pdbx_seq_one_letter_code
_entity_poly.pdbx_strand_id
1 'polypeptide(L)'
;MRIAVIGQSLFGKEVYKELVKEGHQVVGVFTIPDKAGGKPDPLGEEAEKDGVPVFKFPRWRVKNQALPEVVEQYESVKAELNVLPFCSQFIPMEVIDFPRHKSIIYHPSILPRHRGASAINWTLMQGDKKGGFTVFWADAGLDTGDILLQKECEVLPDDTVNSIYNRFLFPEGIKGMVEAVRLIAEGSAPRIPQPTEGATYDPMQKKETAKIKWDQPAEAIHNFIRGNDKVPGAWTEVNGSKVTFFGSAFTSNGPHPDGELLEIPGASRPALVTKNGLVLFGNDGKTLTVKNLQFEDGKMIPASQYYKSSDNTSLQLSQEEQAIADEMRATWRRILTNVPGIEDSTDFFKAGAASMDVVRLVEEVKLKCNGLQLQNEDVYMATRFEEFIQLLVRKLRGEDTMDEILIDYVEKDVNNMKLRIPHQLFINGQFVDAEGGKTYDTINPTDGNAICKVALAQVSDIDKAVAAAKEAFENGEWGKMNARDRGRLIYRLADLMEEHQEELATIESIDSGAVYTLALKTHVGMSIQTFRYFAGWCDKIQGSTIPINQARPNRNLSFTKREPIGVCGIVIPWNYPLMMLAWKTAACLAAGNTVVLKPAQVRRVTLPAQLCRFTVKFLKTYSAKKKKDQAERACWEL
;
A
#
# COMPACT_ATOMS: atom_id res chain seq x y z
N MET A 1 -11.40 -9.98 35.80
CA MET A 1 -11.62 -8.67 36.46
C MET A 1 -12.87 -8.04 35.87
N ARG A 2 -13.50 -7.15 36.63
CA ARG A 2 -14.60 -6.28 36.18
C ARG A 2 -14.03 -5.00 35.57
N ILE A 3 -14.21 -4.80 34.27
CA ILE A 3 -13.52 -3.73 33.53
C ILE A 3 -14.54 -2.71 33.01
N ALA A 4 -14.28 -1.42 33.20
CA ALA A 4 -14.94 -0.37 32.42
C ALA A 4 -14.04 0.04 31.25
N VAL A 5 -14.60 0.07 30.04
CA VAL A 5 -13.88 0.53 28.84
C VAL A 5 -14.34 1.94 28.50
N ILE A 6 -13.41 2.89 28.51
CA ILE A 6 -13.70 4.31 28.24
C ILE A 6 -12.94 4.71 26.98
N GLY A 7 -13.62 4.75 25.83
CA GLY A 7 -12.96 5.00 24.55
C GLY A 7 -13.89 5.13 23.37
N GLN A 8 -13.35 5.04 22.17
CA GLN A 8 -14.10 5.20 20.91
C GLN A 8 -13.40 4.47 19.76
N SER A 9 -14.01 4.51 18.57
CA SER A 9 -13.46 4.00 17.32
C SER A 9 -13.24 2.48 17.31
N LEU A 10 -12.78 1.98 16.15
CA LEU A 10 -12.50 0.57 15.92
C LEU A 10 -11.43 0.03 16.88
N PHE A 11 -10.45 0.85 17.27
CA PHE A 11 -9.42 0.45 18.22
C PHE A 11 -10.01 0.11 19.59
N GLY A 12 -10.92 0.96 20.10
CA GLY A 12 -11.63 0.69 21.36
C GLY A 12 -12.47 -0.58 21.27
N LYS A 13 -13.17 -0.78 20.14
CA LYS A 13 -13.96 -2.00 19.87
C LYS A 13 -13.11 -3.27 19.92
N GLU A 14 -11.98 -3.30 19.22
CA GLU A 14 -11.14 -4.51 19.18
C GLU A 14 -10.49 -4.81 20.55
N VAL A 15 -10.09 -3.78 21.29
CA VAL A 15 -9.65 -3.98 22.69
C VAL A 15 -10.77 -4.56 23.54
N TYR A 16 -11.99 -4.01 23.46
CA TYR A 16 -13.16 -4.53 24.16
C TYR A 16 -13.38 -6.04 23.87
N LYS A 17 -13.37 -6.43 22.59
CA LYS A 17 -13.60 -7.82 22.17
C LYS A 17 -12.54 -8.78 22.69
N GLU A 18 -11.26 -8.40 22.62
CA GLU A 18 -10.18 -9.26 23.12
C GLU A 18 -10.21 -9.36 24.66
N LEU A 19 -10.62 -8.31 25.39
CA LEU A 19 -10.82 -8.39 26.85
C LEU A 19 -11.93 -9.36 27.23
N VAL A 20 -13.07 -9.32 26.52
CA VAL A 20 -14.18 -10.27 26.73
C VAL A 20 -13.73 -11.70 26.46
N LYS A 21 -12.96 -11.90 25.37
CA LYS A 21 -12.43 -13.20 24.96
C LYS A 21 -11.41 -13.80 25.94
N GLU A 22 -10.62 -12.97 26.62
CA GLU A 22 -9.73 -13.38 27.72
C GLU A 22 -10.50 -13.69 29.03
N GLY A 23 -11.83 -13.64 29.01
CA GLY A 23 -12.69 -13.99 30.14
C GLY A 23 -12.85 -12.86 31.17
N HIS A 24 -12.50 -11.62 30.81
CA HIS A 24 -12.83 -10.47 31.64
C HIS A 24 -14.28 -10.05 31.45
N GLN A 25 -14.89 -9.55 32.52
CA GLN A 25 -16.26 -9.05 32.48
C GLN A 25 -16.22 -7.54 32.21
N VAL A 26 -16.61 -7.11 31.02
CA VAL A 26 -16.80 -5.68 30.77
C VAL A 26 -18.12 -5.25 31.38
N VAL A 27 -18.08 -4.38 32.38
CA VAL A 27 -19.25 -3.97 33.19
C VAL A 27 -19.89 -2.67 32.73
N GLY A 28 -19.21 -1.90 31.89
CA GLY A 28 -19.73 -0.68 31.29
C GLY A 28 -18.80 -0.16 30.20
N VAL A 29 -19.40 0.42 29.16
CA VAL A 29 -18.69 1.06 28.05
C VAL A 29 -19.09 2.53 28.00
N PHE A 30 -18.09 3.41 28.02
CA PHE A 30 -18.27 4.85 28.00
C PHE A 30 -17.65 5.40 26.71
N THR A 31 -18.48 5.90 25.81
CA THR A 31 -18.05 6.36 24.49
C THR A 31 -18.63 7.72 24.12
N ILE A 32 -18.29 8.21 22.92
CA ILE A 32 -18.75 9.51 22.44
C ILE A 32 -20.24 9.47 22.04
N PRO A 33 -20.95 10.61 22.12
CA PRO A 33 -22.30 10.71 21.55
C PRO A 33 -22.30 10.48 20.05
N ASP A 34 -23.40 9.90 19.56
CA ASP A 34 -23.64 9.75 18.13
C ASP A 34 -23.78 11.15 17.51
N LYS A 35 -23.08 11.39 16.40
CA LYS A 35 -23.19 12.66 15.66
C LYS A 35 -24.55 12.70 14.94
N ALA A 36 -25.19 13.86 14.90
CA ALA A 36 -26.45 14.04 14.16
C ALA A 36 -26.27 13.64 12.69
N GLY A 37 -27.04 12.64 12.23
CA GLY A 37 -26.95 12.08 10.88
C GLY A 37 -25.73 11.19 10.62
N GLY A 38 -24.88 10.94 11.62
CA GLY A 38 -23.70 10.08 11.53
C GLY A 38 -23.96 8.65 12.01
N LYS A 39 -23.03 7.73 11.70
CA LYS A 39 -23.04 6.36 12.23
C LYS A 39 -22.72 6.36 13.73
N PRO A 40 -23.30 5.43 14.50
CA PRO A 40 -22.95 5.27 15.91
C PRO A 40 -21.47 4.87 16.06
N ASP A 41 -20.89 5.16 17.22
CA ASP A 41 -19.51 4.71 17.51
C ASP A 41 -19.43 3.17 17.55
N PRO A 42 -18.47 2.55 16.85
CA PRO A 42 -18.41 1.09 16.72
C PRO A 42 -18.14 0.34 18.04
N LEU A 43 -17.49 0.97 19.03
CA LEU A 43 -17.32 0.39 20.36
C LEU A 43 -18.67 0.36 21.09
N GLY A 44 -19.41 1.47 21.06
CA GLY A 44 -20.76 1.54 21.63
C GLY A 44 -21.71 0.53 20.99
N GLU A 45 -21.72 0.46 19.66
CA GLU A 45 -22.57 -0.47 18.90
C GLU A 45 -22.28 -1.94 19.22
N GLU A 46 -21.01 -2.34 19.38
CA GLU A 46 -20.66 -3.71 19.75
C GLU A 46 -21.09 -4.03 21.19
N ALA A 47 -20.86 -3.11 22.12
CA ALA A 47 -21.24 -3.30 23.52
C ALA A 47 -22.76 -3.38 23.72
N GLU A 48 -23.53 -2.59 22.97
CA GLU A 48 -25.00 -2.67 22.94
C GLU A 48 -25.49 -4.05 22.46
N LYS A 49 -24.83 -4.63 21.43
CA LYS A 49 -25.15 -5.98 20.92
C LYS A 49 -24.91 -7.08 21.95
N ASP A 50 -23.85 -6.92 22.74
CA ASP A 50 -23.47 -7.86 23.80
C ASP A 50 -24.27 -7.64 25.10
N GLY A 51 -25.18 -6.65 25.13
CA GLY A 51 -26.01 -6.32 26.29
C GLY A 51 -25.24 -5.66 27.44
N VAL A 52 -24.07 -5.10 27.17
CA VAL A 52 -23.27 -4.35 28.15
C VAL A 52 -23.80 -2.92 28.26
N PRO A 53 -23.93 -2.34 29.48
CA PRO A 53 -24.36 -0.96 29.64
C PRO A 53 -23.46 0.02 28.87
N VAL A 54 -24.06 0.86 28.02
CA VAL A 54 -23.36 1.87 27.23
C VAL A 54 -23.79 3.27 27.64
N PHE A 55 -22.82 4.13 27.89
CA PHE A 55 -23.00 5.52 28.30
C PHE A 55 -22.34 6.46 27.29
N LYS A 56 -23.10 7.43 26.78
CA LYS A 56 -22.65 8.35 25.72
C LYS A 56 -22.67 9.80 26.22
N PHE A 57 -21.70 10.16 27.06
CA PHE A 57 -21.65 11.48 27.68
C PHE A 57 -21.07 12.54 26.73
N PRO A 58 -21.78 13.66 26.47
CA PRO A 58 -21.22 14.76 25.68
C PRO A 58 -20.03 15.45 26.37
N ARG A 59 -20.00 15.42 27.70
CA ARG A 59 -18.98 16.05 28.54
C ARG A 59 -18.96 15.32 29.88
N TRP A 60 -17.77 15.19 30.48
CA TRP A 60 -17.59 14.60 31.81
C TRP A 60 -17.52 15.65 32.94
N ARG A 61 -17.25 16.91 32.59
CA ARG A 61 -17.01 17.99 33.55
C ARG A 61 -17.61 19.32 33.10
N VAL A 62 -17.91 20.17 34.08
CA VAL A 62 -18.27 21.59 33.89
C VAL A 62 -17.49 22.41 34.91
N LYS A 63 -16.85 23.50 34.47
CA LYS A 63 -16.01 24.38 35.34
C LYS A 63 -14.98 23.58 36.17
N ASN A 64 -14.32 22.60 35.55
CA ASN A 64 -13.33 21.70 36.16
C ASN A 64 -13.84 20.77 37.27
N GLN A 65 -15.14 20.68 37.49
CA GLN A 65 -15.75 19.69 38.39
C GLN A 65 -16.43 18.58 37.59
N ALA A 66 -16.27 17.34 38.04
CA ALA A 66 -16.99 16.21 37.46
C ALA A 66 -18.50 16.42 37.56
N LEU A 67 -19.25 16.02 36.54
CA LEU A 67 -20.71 16.05 36.59
C LEU A 67 -21.21 14.97 37.55
N PRO A 68 -21.96 15.30 38.62
CA PRO A 68 -22.37 14.31 39.63
C PRO A 68 -23.13 13.12 39.04
N GLU A 69 -24.03 13.37 38.09
CA GLU A 69 -24.79 12.32 37.39
C GLU A 69 -23.88 11.37 36.60
N VAL A 70 -22.82 11.88 35.96
CA VAL A 70 -21.85 11.07 35.20
C VAL A 70 -21.06 10.18 36.15
N VAL A 71 -20.63 10.73 37.29
CA VAL A 71 -19.92 9.98 38.33
C VAL A 71 -20.83 8.89 38.89
N GLU A 72 -22.06 9.21 39.29
CA GLU A 72 -23.01 8.23 39.84
C GLU A 72 -23.30 7.09 38.86
N GLN A 73 -23.54 7.40 37.58
CA GLN A 73 -23.73 6.38 36.55
C GLN A 73 -22.48 5.52 36.36
N TYR A 74 -21.29 6.10 36.39
CA TYR A 74 -20.04 5.34 36.34
C TYR A 74 -19.85 4.44 37.57
N GLU A 75 -20.06 4.95 38.79
CA GLU A 75 -19.91 4.19 40.03
C GLU A 75 -20.86 2.98 40.08
N SER A 76 -22.05 3.12 39.47
CA SER A 76 -23.07 2.05 39.41
C SER A 76 -22.56 0.77 38.73
N VAL A 77 -21.61 0.87 37.80
CA VAL A 77 -21.06 -0.30 37.08
C VAL A 77 -20.06 -1.09 37.92
N LYS A 78 -19.55 -0.50 39.02
CA LYS A 78 -18.62 -1.09 39.99
C LYS A 78 -17.39 -1.74 39.32
N ALA A 79 -16.68 -0.97 38.51
CA ALA A 79 -15.45 -1.41 37.84
C ALA A 79 -14.29 -1.61 38.83
N GLU A 80 -13.46 -2.63 38.57
CA GLU A 80 -12.23 -2.92 39.30
C GLU A 80 -10.99 -2.35 38.60
N LEU A 81 -11.07 -2.13 37.29
CA LEU A 81 -10.04 -1.53 36.43
C LEU A 81 -10.72 -0.69 35.33
N ASN A 82 -10.19 0.48 35.03
CA ASN A 82 -10.54 1.22 33.81
C ASN A 82 -9.50 0.99 32.72
N VAL A 83 -9.97 0.74 31.51
CA VAL A 83 -9.14 0.64 30.31
C VAL A 83 -9.55 1.74 29.35
N LEU A 84 -8.61 2.63 29.02
CA LEU A 84 -8.81 3.77 28.13
C LEU A 84 -8.03 3.56 26.82
N PRO A 85 -8.57 2.77 25.87
CA PRO A 85 -7.84 2.38 24.67
C PRO A 85 -7.72 3.53 23.67
N PHE A 86 -8.71 4.42 23.62
CA PHE A 86 -8.65 5.63 22.80
C PHE A 86 -9.68 6.64 23.31
N CYS A 87 -9.28 7.51 24.23
CA CYS A 87 -10.13 8.54 24.79
C CYS A 87 -9.69 9.92 24.30
N SER A 88 -10.60 10.69 23.70
CA SER A 88 -10.34 12.06 23.24
C SER A 88 -10.76 13.13 24.26
N GLN A 89 -11.35 12.73 25.38
CA GLN A 89 -11.83 13.63 26.42
C GLN A 89 -11.01 13.43 27.69
N PHE A 90 -10.83 14.51 28.44
CA PHE A 90 -10.21 14.43 29.75
C PHE A 90 -11.20 13.84 30.76
N ILE A 91 -10.88 12.68 31.30
CA ILE A 91 -11.69 11.97 32.29
C ILE A 91 -11.40 12.52 33.69
N PRO A 92 -12.41 12.85 34.52
CA PRO A 92 -12.21 13.38 35.86
C PRO A 92 -11.44 12.41 36.77
N MET A 93 -10.67 12.94 37.72
CA MET A 93 -9.87 12.10 38.63
C MET A 93 -10.73 11.22 39.51
N GLU A 94 -11.95 11.68 39.85
CA GLU A 94 -12.95 10.90 40.58
C GLU A 94 -13.26 9.58 39.86
N VAL A 95 -13.27 9.56 38.52
CA VAL A 95 -13.49 8.36 37.72
C VAL A 95 -12.19 7.57 37.55
N ILE A 96 -11.07 8.26 37.31
CA ILE A 96 -9.75 7.65 37.11
C ILE A 96 -9.28 6.88 38.34
N ASP A 97 -9.52 7.41 39.54
CA ASP A 97 -9.04 6.88 40.81
C ASP A 97 -10.01 5.92 41.50
N PHE A 98 -11.28 5.91 41.10
CA PHE A 98 -12.33 5.06 41.69
C PHE A 98 -12.02 3.55 41.71
N PRO A 99 -11.61 2.91 40.60
CA PRO A 99 -11.44 1.47 40.59
C PRO A 99 -10.21 1.07 41.42
N ARG A 100 -10.28 -0.09 42.09
CA ARG A 100 -9.20 -0.60 42.95
C ARG A 100 -7.86 -0.70 42.21
N HIS A 101 -7.88 -1.17 40.96
CA HIS A 101 -6.71 -1.28 40.11
C HIS A 101 -6.47 -0.03 39.25
N LYS A 102 -7.09 1.11 39.57
CA LYS A 102 -6.88 2.39 38.89
C LYS A 102 -7.22 2.32 37.39
N SER A 103 -6.66 3.25 36.62
CA SER A 103 -6.92 3.40 35.19
C SER A 103 -5.64 3.27 34.39
N ILE A 104 -5.71 2.57 33.27
CA ILE A 104 -4.62 2.50 32.29
C ILE A 104 -5.04 3.11 30.96
N ILE A 105 -4.10 3.80 30.31
CA ILE A 105 -4.33 4.55 29.08
C ILE A 105 -3.36 4.04 28.01
N TYR A 106 -3.89 3.86 26.80
CA TYR A 106 -3.09 3.67 25.59
C TYR A 106 -2.69 5.03 25.02
N HIS A 107 -1.39 5.19 24.72
CA HIS A 107 -0.86 6.40 24.08
C HIS A 107 0.04 6.04 22.88
N PRO A 108 -0.22 6.55 21.67
CA PRO A 108 0.48 6.13 20.46
C PRO A 108 1.80 6.90 20.24
N SER A 109 2.63 6.99 21.28
CA SER A 109 4.04 7.37 21.19
C SER A 109 4.89 6.66 22.25
N ILE A 110 6.21 6.84 22.15
CA ILE A 110 7.18 6.40 23.16
C ILE A 110 7.27 7.51 24.22
N LEU A 111 6.41 7.45 25.24
CA LEU A 111 6.43 8.40 26.36
C LEU A 111 7.81 8.36 27.06
N PRO A 112 8.36 9.53 27.45
CA PRO A 112 7.67 10.82 27.66
C PRO A 112 7.58 11.72 26.42
N ARG A 113 8.02 11.26 25.24
CA ARG A 113 7.96 12.05 24.00
C ARG A 113 6.53 12.08 23.45
N HIS A 114 6.12 13.23 22.93
CA HIS A 114 4.82 13.48 22.31
C HIS A 114 3.61 13.24 23.22
N ARG A 115 3.61 13.79 24.43
CA ARG A 115 2.38 13.90 25.24
C ARG A 115 1.34 14.75 24.50
N GLY A 116 0.07 14.40 24.61
CA GLY A 116 -1.05 15.09 23.96
C GLY A 116 -1.70 14.31 22.80
N ALA A 117 -2.75 14.89 22.23
CA ALA A 117 -3.72 14.16 21.43
C ALA A 117 -3.24 13.69 20.03
N SER A 118 -2.26 14.36 19.42
CA SER A 118 -1.83 14.10 18.03
C SER A 118 -0.45 13.47 17.96
N ALA A 119 -0.13 12.58 18.89
CA ALA A 119 1.23 12.05 19.08
C ALA A 119 1.82 11.41 17.80
N ILE A 120 1.00 10.65 17.04
CA ILE A 120 1.43 10.03 15.76
C ILE A 120 1.82 11.10 14.74
N ASN A 121 1.03 12.18 14.62
CA ASN A 121 1.33 13.28 13.71
C ASN A 121 2.70 13.88 14.05
N TRP A 122 2.95 14.15 15.33
CA TRP A 122 4.19 14.76 15.79
C TRP A 122 5.41 13.86 15.64
N THR A 123 5.29 12.56 15.88
CA THR A 123 6.36 11.58 15.61
C THR A 123 6.83 11.69 14.15
N LEU A 124 5.90 11.75 13.20
CA LEU A 124 6.24 11.82 11.78
C LEU A 124 6.71 13.23 11.37
N MET A 125 6.07 14.29 11.87
CA MET A 125 6.44 15.68 11.58
C MET A 125 7.84 16.04 12.09
N GLN A 126 8.25 15.49 13.24
CA GLN A 126 9.59 15.69 13.80
C GLN A 126 10.65 14.79 13.17
N GLY A 127 10.28 13.90 12.24
CA GLY A 127 11.23 13.01 11.57
C GLY A 127 11.81 11.94 12.49
N ASP A 128 11.06 11.50 13.50
CA ASP A 128 11.53 10.47 14.42
C ASP A 128 11.82 9.17 13.67
N LYS A 129 12.99 8.57 13.94
CA LYS A 129 13.38 7.27 13.36
C LYS A 129 12.70 6.08 14.04
N LYS A 130 12.21 6.31 15.26
CA LYS A 130 11.53 5.33 16.08
C LYS A 130 10.19 5.90 16.53
N GLY A 131 9.16 5.09 16.39
CA GLY A 131 7.81 5.35 16.87
C GLY A 131 7.37 4.18 17.73
N GLY A 132 6.17 4.24 18.26
CA GLY A 132 5.69 3.18 19.14
C GLY A 132 4.47 3.59 19.92
N PHE A 133 4.13 2.80 20.92
CA PHE A 133 3.06 3.12 21.85
C PHE A 133 3.46 2.79 23.27
N THR A 134 2.76 3.41 24.21
CA THR A 134 2.91 3.21 25.64
C THR A 134 1.55 2.88 26.26
N VAL A 135 1.54 1.92 27.17
CA VAL A 135 0.43 1.75 28.12
C VAL A 135 0.92 2.25 29.46
N PHE A 136 0.20 3.20 30.06
CA PHE A 136 0.63 3.85 31.29
C PHE A 136 -0.53 3.97 32.29
N TRP A 137 -0.17 4.14 33.56
CA TRP A 137 -1.09 4.39 34.66
C TRP A 137 -1.52 5.84 34.64
N ALA A 138 -2.82 6.12 34.57
CA ALA A 138 -3.32 7.48 34.59
C ALA A 138 -2.99 8.18 35.93
N ASP A 139 -2.64 9.46 35.85
CA ASP A 139 -2.44 10.36 36.98
C ASP A 139 -3.10 11.72 36.72
N ALA A 140 -2.89 12.69 37.60
CA ALA A 140 -3.52 14.01 37.48
C ALA A 140 -2.91 14.89 36.37
N GLY A 141 -1.73 14.52 35.86
CA GLY A 141 -1.09 15.24 34.76
C GLY A 141 -1.53 14.73 33.39
N LEU A 142 -1.05 15.39 32.34
CA LEU A 142 -1.41 15.04 30.97
C LEU A 142 -0.36 14.09 30.39
N ASP A 143 -0.71 12.82 30.30
CA ASP A 143 0.15 11.72 29.81
C ASP A 143 1.48 11.59 30.59
N THR A 144 1.47 11.89 31.89
CA THR A 144 2.65 11.91 32.77
C THR A 144 2.84 10.67 33.62
N GLY A 145 1.78 9.88 33.83
CA GLY A 145 1.81 8.79 34.78
C GLY A 145 2.73 7.62 34.39
N ASP A 146 2.99 6.76 35.37
CA ASP A 146 3.98 5.69 35.29
C ASP A 146 3.73 4.74 34.12
N ILE A 147 4.78 4.37 33.39
CA ILE A 147 4.73 3.41 32.29
C ILE A 147 4.49 2.01 32.86
N LEU A 148 3.50 1.30 32.28
CA LEU A 148 3.26 -0.11 32.51
C LEU A 148 4.03 -0.95 31.50
N LEU A 149 3.88 -0.65 30.21
CA LEU A 149 4.68 -1.23 29.14
C LEU A 149 4.82 -0.27 27.96
N GLN A 150 5.82 -0.52 27.12
CA GLN A 150 6.11 0.29 25.94
C GLN A 150 6.66 -0.62 24.83
N LYS A 151 6.24 -0.39 23.58
CA LYS A 151 6.74 -1.12 22.41
C LYS A 151 7.12 -0.15 21.31
N GLU A 152 8.26 -0.40 20.69
CA GLU A 152 8.83 0.44 19.63
C GLU A 152 8.73 -0.23 18.26
N CYS A 153 8.69 0.59 17.22
CA CYS A 153 8.90 0.19 15.83
C CYS A 153 9.79 1.21 15.11
N GLU A 154 10.41 0.76 14.02
CA GLU A 154 11.04 1.66 13.07
C GLU A 154 9.98 2.49 12.33
N VAL A 155 10.25 3.79 12.17
CA VAL A 155 9.48 4.69 11.32
C VAL A 155 10.12 4.68 9.94
N LEU A 156 9.39 4.22 8.93
CA LEU A 156 9.90 4.18 7.57
C LEU A 156 9.94 5.59 6.98
N PRO A 157 10.82 5.86 6.00
CA PRO A 157 10.98 7.20 5.42
C PRO A 157 9.65 7.81 4.95
N ASP A 158 8.85 7.04 4.22
CA ASP A 158 7.57 7.51 3.65
C ASP A 158 6.35 7.09 4.50
N ASP A 159 6.55 6.79 5.79
CA ASP A 159 5.41 6.50 6.66
C ASP A 159 4.51 7.72 6.83
N THR A 160 3.22 7.46 6.66
CA THR A 160 2.10 8.37 6.94
C THR A 160 1.47 7.99 8.28
N VAL A 161 0.63 8.88 8.83
CA VAL A 161 -0.14 8.60 10.07
C VAL A 161 -0.90 7.28 9.90
N ASN A 162 -1.51 7.09 8.73
CA ASN A 162 -2.30 5.90 8.44
C ASN A 162 -1.44 4.63 8.27
N SER A 163 -0.27 4.71 7.63
CA SER A 163 0.55 3.51 7.39
C SER A 163 1.18 2.97 8.67
N ILE A 164 1.76 3.83 9.51
CA ILE A 164 2.33 3.40 10.79
C ILE A 164 1.24 2.92 11.75
N TYR A 165 0.06 3.57 11.73
CA TYR A 165 -1.08 3.15 12.52
C TYR A 165 -1.53 1.73 12.18
N ASN A 166 -1.80 1.46 10.90
CA ASN A 166 -2.29 0.15 10.47
C ASN A 166 -1.22 -0.94 10.55
N ARG A 167 0.05 -0.61 10.27
CA ARG A 167 1.14 -1.59 10.29
C ARG A 167 1.50 -2.03 11.71
N PHE A 168 1.51 -1.12 12.67
CA PHE A 168 2.07 -1.37 14.00
C PHE A 168 1.17 -0.91 15.14
N LEU A 169 0.84 0.40 15.21
CA LEU A 169 0.22 0.97 16.41
C LEU A 169 -1.16 0.37 16.72
N PHE A 170 -1.95 0.06 15.70
CA PHE A 170 -3.25 -0.59 15.82
C PHE A 170 -3.11 -2.07 16.26
N PRO A 171 -2.50 -2.98 15.47
CA PRO A 171 -2.47 -4.39 15.83
C PRO A 171 -1.65 -4.68 17.10
N GLU A 172 -0.49 -4.03 17.26
CA GLU A 172 0.36 -4.25 18.44
C GLU A 172 -0.14 -3.47 19.66
N GLY A 173 -0.82 -2.33 19.47
CA GLY A 173 -1.46 -1.59 20.54
C GLY A 173 -2.60 -2.37 21.20
N ILE A 174 -3.43 -3.06 20.41
CA ILE A 174 -4.47 -3.95 20.94
C ILE A 174 -3.84 -5.05 21.80
N LYS A 175 -2.82 -5.75 21.26
CA LYS A 175 -2.09 -6.79 22.01
C LYS A 175 -1.45 -6.24 23.28
N GLY A 176 -0.84 -5.06 23.19
CA GLY A 176 -0.21 -4.39 24.33
C GLY A 176 -1.22 -4.03 25.42
N MET A 177 -2.43 -3.59 25.04
CA MET A 177 -3.47 -3.34 26.03
C MET A 177 -3.95 -4.61 26.73
N VAL A 178 -4.16 -5.69 25.98
CA VAL A 178 -4.56 -6.98 26.54
C VAL A 178 -3.47 -7.53 27.46
N GLU A 179 -2.20 -7.45 27.04
CA GLU A 179 -1.03 -7.83 27.85
C GLU A 179 -0.96 -7.02 29.14
N ALA A 180 -1.18 -5.70 29.08
CA ALA A 180 -1.20 -4.85 30.26
C ALA A 180 -2.29 -5.27 31.26
N VAL A 181 -3.52 -5.54 30.78
CA VAL A 181 -4.61 -6.01 31.65
C VAL A 181 -4.27 -7.38 32.27
N ARG A 182 -3.65 -8.29 31.51
CA ARG A 182 -3.20 -9.59 32.04
C ARG A 182 -2.19 -9.44 33.17
N LEU A 183 -1.17 -8.60 32.98
CA LEU A 183 -0.17 -8.32 34.02
C LEU A 183 -0.81 -7.73 35.30
N ILE A 184 -1.86 -6.91 35.16
CA ILE A 184 -2.61 -6.38 36.30
C ILE A 184 -3.37 -7.49 37.02
N ALA A 185 -4.05 -8.38 36.27
CA ALA A 185 -4.79 -9.50 36.83
C ALA A 185 -3.87 -10.47 37.60
N GLU A 186 -2.65 -10.66 37.13
CA GLU A 186 -1.61 -11.49 37.75
C GLU A 186 -0.90 -10.79 38.93
N GLY A 187 -1.11 -9.50 39.13
CA GLY A 187 -0.42 -8.71 40.17
C GLY A 187 1.06 -8.43 39.85
N SER A 188 1.47 -8.54 38.60
CA SER A 188 2.85 -8.39 38.11
C SER A 188 3.08 -7.12 37.29
N ALA A 189 2.06 -6.27 37.13
CA ALA A 189 2.13 -5.05 36.31
C ALA A 189 3.18 -4.04 36.83
N PRO A 190 4.13 -3.60 35.97
CA PRO A 190 5.14 -2.61 36.33
C PRO A 190 4.53 -1.23 36.61
N ARG A 191 5.23 -0.43 37.41
CA ARG A 191 5.04 1.04 37.49
C ARG A 191 6.40 1.70 37.34
N ILE A 192 6.71 2.15 36.14
CA ILE A 192 8.00 2.73 35.79
C ILE A 192 7.81 4.24 35.62
N PRO A 193 8.33 5.09 36.54
CA PRO A 193 8.21 6.53 36.40
C PRO A 193 8.79 7.02 35.07
N GLN A 194 8.07 7.92 34.40
CA GLN A 194 8.56 8.51 33.16
C GLN A 194 9.80 9.37 33.42
N PRO A 195 10.86 9.28 32.60
CA PRO A 195 11.99 10.19 32.70
C PRO A 195 11.56 11.62 32.34
N THR A 196 12.28 12.61 32.88
CA THR A 196 12.09 14.03 32.50
C THR A 196 12.85 14.38 31.21
N GLU A 197 13.93 13.67 30.92
CA GLU A 197 14.70 13.82 29.69
C GLU A 197 13.90 13.37 28.47
N GLY A 198 13.90 14.18 27.40
CA GLY A 198 13.18 13.89 26.16
C GLY A 198 11.66 14.09 26.23
N ALA A 199 11.13 14.56 27.37
CA ALA A 199 9.71 14.85 27.51
C ALA A 199 9.27 16.03 26.62
N THR A 200 8.24 15.82 25.81
CA THR A 200 7.62 16.89 24.99
C THR A 200 6.12 16.89 25.18
N TYR A 201 5.51 18.06 25.04
CA TYR A 201 4.06 18.22 24.93
C TYR A 201 3.75 18.91 23.61
N ASP A 202 2.93 18.25 22.81
CA ASP A 202 2.67 18.69 21.45
C ASP A 202 1.16 18.93 21.24
N PRO A 203 0.77 20.10 20.68
CA PRO A 203 -0.64 20.49 20.60
C PRO A 203 -1.43 19.64 19.59
N MET A 204 -2.75 19.57 19.76
CA MET A 204 -3.61 18.84 18.84
C MET A 204 -3.54 19.43 17.43
N GLN A 205 -3.33 18.57 16.43
CA GLN A 205 -3.22 18.95 15.04
C GLN A 205 -4.60 19.04 14.38
N LYS A 206 -4.90 20.21 13.81
CA LYS A 206 -6.16 20.54 13.16
C LYS A 206 -5.92 20.98 11.72
N LYS A 207 -7.00 21.11 10.92
CA LYS A 207 -6.86 21.59 9.55
C LYS A 207 -6.21 22.97 9.50
N GLU A 208 -6.57 23.87 10.41
CA GLU A 208 -6.03 25.23 10.47
C GLU A 208 -4.52 25.26 10.76
N THR A 209 -4.02 24.30 11.56
CA THR A 209 -2.60 24.19 11.92
C THR A 209 -1.80 23.32 10.95
N ALA A 210 -2.45 22.74 9.94
CA ALA A 210 -1.85 21.92 8.90
C ALA A 210 -1.53 22.71 7.60
N LYS A 211 -1.43 24.04 7.67
CA LYS A 211 -0.94 24.86 6.54
C LYS A 211 0.57 24.66 6.38
N ILE A 212 1.01 24.28 5.18
CA ILE A 212 2.42 24.06 4.86
C ILE A 212 3.18 25.37 5.00
N LYS A 213 4.28 25.34 5.77
CA LYS A 213 5.27 26.41 5.82
C LYS A 213 6.39 26.07 4.86
N TRP A 214 6.54 26.86 3.81
CA TRP A 214 7.43 26.57 2.69
C TRP A 214 8.90 26.90 2.93
N ASP A 215 9.20 27.83 3.84
CA ASP A 215 10.57 28.19 4.21
C ASP A 215 11.19 27.13 5.14
N GLN A 216 11.34 25.91 4.62
CA GLN A 216 11.90 24.76 5.31
C GLN A 216 12.65 23.85 4.33
N PRO A 217 13.59 23.02 4.82
CA PRO A 217 14.23 21.98 4.00
C PRO A 217 13.20 21.01 3.42
N ALA A 218 13.48 20.41 2.26
CA ALA A 218 12.54 19.51 1.59
C ALA A 218 12.13 18.31 2.47
N GLU A 219 13.04 17.81 3.31
CA GLU A 219 12.78 16.73 4.26
C GLU A 219 11.75 17.15 5.33
N ALA A 220 11.84 18.37 5.83
CA ALA A 220 10.89 18.89 6.81
C ALA A 220 9.49 19.10 6.18
N ILE A 221 9.42 19.57 4.92
CA ILE A 221 8.16 19.67 4.18
C ILE A 221 7.55 18.28 3.98
N HIS A 222 8.37 17.30 3.58
CA HIS A 222 7.94 15.91 3.43
C HIS A 222 7.40 15.32 4.75
N ASN A 223 8.15 15.47 5.85
CA ASN A 223 7.75 15.06 7.19
C ASN A 223 6.43 15.72 7.62
N PHE A 224 6.26 17.01 7.30
CA PHE A 224 5.03 17.73 7.57
C PHE A 224 3.84 17.17 6.78
N ILE A 225 4.02 16.87 5.49
CA ILE A 225 2.94 16.31 4.66
C ILE A 225 2.56 14.91 5.16
N ARG A 226 3.53 13.98 5.30
CA ARG A 226 3.25 12.60 5.72
C ARG A 226 2.72 12.51 7.16
N GLY A 227 3.17 13.40 8.04
CA GLY A 227 2.67 13.52 9.41
C GLY A 227 1.26 14.11 9.52
N ASN A 228 0.69 14.62 8.43
CA ASN A 228 -0.71 15.03 8.34
C ASN A 228 -1.51 14.17 7.35
N ASP A 229 -0.92 13.10 6.81
CA ASP A 229 -1.55 12.20 5.83
C ASP A 229 -2.21 11.00 6.54
N LYS A 230 -3.53 10.80 6.50
CA LYS A 230 -4.57 11.57 5.78
C LYS A 230 -5.21 12.69 6.61
N VAL A 231 -5.10 12.64 7.94
CA VAL A 231 -5.82 13.53 8.86
C VAL A 231 -4.81 14.39 9.63
N PRO A 232 -4.99 15.72 9.65
CA PRO A 232 -6.05 16.52 9.01
C PRO A 232 -5.81 16.85 7.51
N GLY A 233 -4.68 16.44 6.95
CA GLY A 233 -4.27 16.73 5.58
C GLY A 233 -3.51 18.06 5.47
N ALA A 234 -2.21 18.00 5.19
CA ALA A 234 -1.37 19.18 4.97
C ALA A 234 -1.82 19.93 3.72
N TRP A 235 -1.93 21.26 3.78
CA TRP A 235 -2.50 22.05 2.68
C TRP A 235 -1.76 23.35 2.43
N THR A 236 -1.95 23.90 1.23
CA THR A 236 -1.50 25.22 0.83
C THR A 236 -2.55 25.90 -0.05
N GLU A 237 -2.35 27.18 -0.38
CA GLU A 237 -3.17 27.87 -1.38
C GLU A 237 -2.49 27.77 -2.75
N VAL A 238 -3.25 27.36 -3.77
CA VAL A 238 -2.81 27.30 -5.16
C VAL A 238 -3.90 27.97 -6.00
N ASN A 239 -3.55 28.98 -6.80
CA ASN A 239 -4.50 29.75 -7.61
C ASN A 239 -5.74 30.24 -6.82
N GLY A 240 -5.53 30.66 -5.57
CA GLY A 240 -6.60 31.19 -4.70
C GLY A 240 -7.50 30.15 -4.03
N SER A 241 -7.26 28.85 -4.26
CA SER A 241 -8.03 27.75 -3.64
C SER A 241 -7.16 26.89 -2.72
N LYS A 242 -7.76 26.31 -1.68
CA LYS A 242 -7.03 25.38 -0.79
C LYS A 242 -6.82 24.04 -1.48
N VAL A 243 -5.56 23.59 -1.51
CA VAL A 243 -5.18 22.28 -2.04
C VAL A 243 -4.45 21.50 -0.96
N THR A 244 -4.91 20.28 -0.68
CA THR A 244 -4.36 19.36 0.32
C THR A 244 -3.48 18.32 -0.37
N PHE A 245 -2.32 18.01 0.19
CA PHE A 245 -1.30 17.15 -0.41
C PHE A 245 -1.22 15.81 0.31
N PHE A 246 -1.13 14.72 -0.46
CA PHE A 246 -1.05 13.35 0.04
C PHE A 246 -0.05 12.49 -0.72
N GLY A 247 0.45 11.43 -0.06
CA GLY A 247 1.38 10.48 -0.64
C GLY A 247 2.74 11.11 -0.96
N SER A 248 3.31 11.82 0.02
CA SER A 248 4.63 12.42 -0.16
C SER A 248 5.73 11.36 -0.09
N ALA A 249 6.74 11.49 -0.96
CA ALA A 249 7.97 10.70 -0.90
C ALA A 249 9.19 11.61 -1.03
N PHE A 250 10.21 11.38 -0.20
CA PHE A 250 11.45 12.16 -0.23
C PHE A 250 12.37 11.64 -1.33
N THR A 251 12.86 12.54 -2.20
CA THR A 251 13.76 12.20 -3.30
C THR A 251 15.10 12.88 -3.12
N SER A 252 16.10 12.13 -2.66
CA SER A 252 17.49 12.59 -2.60
C SER A 252 18.20 12.31 -3.93
N ASN A 253 18.63 13.39 -4.60
CA ASN A 253 19.52 13.40 -5.75
C ASN A 253 19.01 12.70 -7.03
N GLY A 254 18.66 13.52 -8.00
CA GLY A 254 18.47 13.17 -9.41
C GLY A 254 18.35 14.44 -10.26
N PRO A 255 18.58 14.39 -11.58
CA PRO A 255 18.27 15.52 -12.45
C PRO A 255 16.78 15.89 -12.30
N HIS A 256 16.48 17.20 -12.28
CA HIS A 256 15.10 17.67 -12.16
C HIS A 256 14.30 17.15 -13.36
N PRO A 257 13.21 16.39 -13.14
CA PRO A 257 12.37 15.91 -14.23
C PRO A 257 11.70 17.09 -14.94
N ASP A 258 11.63 17.01 -16.27
CA ASP A 258 10.82 17.94 -17.06
C ASP A 258 9.36 17.84 -16.63
N GLY A 259 8.72 19.00 -16.45
CA GLY A 259 7.35 19.10 -15.98
C GLY A 259 6.80 20.51 -16.17
N GLU A 260 5.49 20.64 -16.09
CA GLU A 260 4.82 21.94 -16.23
C GLU A 260 4.87 22.69 -14.89
N LEU A 261 5.27 23.96 -14.94
CA LEU A 261 5.45 24.80 -13.74
C LEU A 261 4.12 25.06 -13.05
N LEU A 262 4.07 24.92 -11.74
CA LEU A 262 2.94 25.29 -10.90
C LEU A 262 3.40 26.28 -9.82
N GLU A 263 2.91 27.51 -9.91
CA GLU A 263 3.20 28.54 -8.92
C GLU A 263 2.50 28.24 -7.60
N ILE A 264 3.27 28.19 -6.50
CA ILE A 264 2.76 28.02 -5.15
C ILE A 264 3.22 29.20 -4.30
N PRO A 265 2.31 30.09 -3.86
CA PRO A 265 2.64 31.20 -2.98
C PRO A 265 3.44 30.80 -1.75
N GLY A 266 4.60 31.44 -1.59
CA GLY A 266 5.52 31.21 -0.47
C GLY A 266 6.55 30.10 -0.69
N ALA A 267 6.41 29.27 -1.73
CA ALA A 267 7.44 28.29 -2.10
C ALA A 267 8.72 28.98 -2.58
N SER A 268 9.89 28.40 -2.28
CA SER A 268 11.20 28.92 -2.71
C SER A 268 11.36 28.90 -4.22
N ARG A 269 10.68 27.96 -4.88
CA ARG A 269 10.64 27.75 -6.33
C ARG A 269 9.25 27.26 -6.74
N PRO A 270 8.83 27.50 -8.00
CA PRO A 270 7.64 26.88 -8.55
C PRO A 270 7.74 25.36 -8.48
N ALA A 271 6.63 24.70 -8.18
CA ALA A 271 6.54 23.26 -8.25
C ALA A 271 6.52 22.78 -9.71
N LEU A 272 6.81 21.49 -9.94
CA LEU A 272 6.75 20.89 -11.27
C LEU A 272 5.72 19.76 -11.30
N VAL A 273 4.70 19.90 -12.14
CA VAL A 273 3.76 18.84 -12.45
C VAL A 273 4.42 17.90 -13.46
N THR A 274 4.70 16.68 -13.02
CA THR A 274 5.37 15.65 -13.83
C THR A 274 4.45 14.44 -13.99
N LYS A 275 4.79 13.53 -14.90
CA LYS A 275 4.09 12.23 -15.04
C LYS A 275 4.06 11.41 -13.74
N ASN A 276 5.04 11.60 -12.85
CA ASN A 276 5.18 10.85 -11.61
C ASN A 276 4.54 11.55 -10.39
N GLY A 277 3.96 12.74 -10.57
CA GLY A 277 3.37 13.55 -9.51
C GLY A 277 3.89 14.98 -9.48
N LEU A 278 3.59 15.70 -8.40
CA LEU A 278 4.01 17.07 -8.18
C LEU A 278 5.35 17.09 -7.43
N VAL A 279 6.39 17.60 -8.08
CA VAL A 279 7.70 17.83 -7.45
C VAL A 279 7.67 19.18 -6.75
N LEU A 280 8.01 19.17 -5.46
CA LEU A 280 8.14 20.36 -4.62
C LEU A 280 9.61 20.56 -4.24
N PHE A 281 9.95 21.81 -3.93
CA PHE A 281 11.30 22.21 -3.56
C PHE A 281 11.35 22.72 -2.12
N GLY A 282 12.37 22.31 -1.37
CA GLY A 282 12.73 22.93 -0.11
C GLY A 282 13.51 24.23 -0.31
N ASN A 283 13.74 24.97 0.78
CA ASN A 283 14.66 26.11 0.78
C ASN A 283 16.14 25.69 0.67
N ASP A 284 16.44 24.40 0.85
CA ASP A 284 17.76 23.77 0.71
C ASP A 284 18.05 23.26 -0.71
N GLY A 285 17.14 23.51 -1.67
CA GLY A 285 17.26 23.09 -3.06
C GLY A 285 17.01 21.60 -3.30
N LYS A 286 16.74 20.81 -2.26
CA LYS A 286 16.33 19.41 -2.38
C LYS A 286 14.86 19.31 -2.79
N THR A 287 14.46 18.12 -3.19
CA THR A 287 13.12 17.87 -3.73
C THR A 287 12.37 16.80 -2.95
N LEU A 288 11.05 16.89 -3.01
CA LEU A 288 10.13 15.84 -2.61
C LEU A 288 9.06 15.71 -3.69
N THR A 289 8.38 14.57 -3.73
CA THR A 289 7.24 14.33 -4.61
C THR A 289 5.95 14.22 -3.81
N VAL A 290 4.83 14.63 -4.41
CA VAL A 290 3.47 14.45 -3.91
C VAL A 290 2.67 13.74 -4.98
N LYS A 291 1.99 12.65 -4.62
CA LYS A 291 1.25 11.81 -5.58
C LYS A 291 -0.18 12.26 -5.80
N ASN A 292 -0.85 12.79 -4.78
CA ASN A 292 -2.27 13.12 -4.85
C ASN A 292 -2.55 14.52 -4.29
N LEU A 293 -3.52 15.19 -4.89
CA LEU A 293 -4.01 16.50 -4.51
C LEU A 293 -5.51 16.41 -4.22
N GLN A 294 -5.98 17.07 -3.16
CA GLN A 294 -7.40 17.22 -2.89
C GLN A 294 -7.77 18.69 -2.83
N PHE A 295 -8.80 19.08 -3.58
CA PHE A 295 -9.33 20.45 -3.64
C PHE A 295 -10.41 20.68 -2.58
N GLU A 296 -10.76 21.94 -2.38
CA GLU A 296 -11.69 22.39 -1.33
C GLU A 296 -13.11 21.82 -1.47
N ASP A 297 -13.53 21.48 -2.68
CA ASP A 297 -14.81 20.83 -2.95
C ASP A 297 -14.86 19.35 -2.51
N GLY A 298 -13.68 18.76 -2.22
CA GLY A 298 -13.47 17.37 -1.83
C GLY A 298 -12.85 16.51 -2.93
N LYS A 299 -12.78 17.01 -4.18
CA LYS A 299 -12.27 16.26 -5.33
C LYS A 299 -10.80 15.93 -5.14
N MET A 300 -10.44 14.66 -5.33
CA MET A 300 -9.07 14.19 -5.28
C MET A 300 -8.59 13.83 -6.70
N ILE A 301 -7.39 14.25 -7.08
CA ILE A 301 -6.77 13.93 -8.37
C ILE A 301 -5.34 13.44 -8.19
N PRO A 302 -4.80 12.61 -9.11
CA PRO A 302 -3.38 12.36 -9.16
C PRO A 302 -2.69 13.69 -9.48
N ALA A 303 -1.62 14.00 -8.77
CA ALA A 303 -0.94 15.28 -8.91
C ALA A 303 -0.35 15.47 -10.32
N SER A 304 -0.05 14.38 -11.02
CA SER A 304 0.39 14.37 -12.43
C SER A 304 -0.68 14.84 -13.42
N GLN A 305 -1.95 14.88 -13.00
CA GLN A 305 -3.08 15.26 -13.84
C GLN A 305 -3.57 16.69 -13.56
N TYR A 306 -2.83 17.49 -12.78
CA TYR A 306 -3.26 18.84 -12.37
C TYR A 306 -3.71 19.73 -13.54
N TYR A 307 -2.99 19.69 -14.66
CA TYR A 307 -3.28 20.49 -15.85
C TYR A 307 -4.18 19.81 -16.89
N LYS A 308 -4.52 18.53 -16.70
CA LYS A 308 -5.47 17.87 -17.61
C LYS A 308 -6.86 18.44 -17.31
N SER A 309 -7.48 19.06 -18.31
CA SER A 309 -8.88 19.48 -18.21
C SER A 309 -9.70 18.29 -17.77
N SER A 310 -10.59 18.50 -16.79
CA SER A 310 -11.66 17.53 -16.58
C SER A 310 -12.58 17.69 -17.77
N ASP A 311 -12.36 16.87 -18.80
CA ASP A 311 -13.36 16.63 -19.82
C ASP A 311 -14.53 15.93 -19.12
N ASN A 312 -15.36 16.76 -18.50
CA ASN A 312 -16.64 16.43 -17.90
C ASN A 312 -17.67 16.32 -19.02
N THR A 313 -17.33 15.59 -20.07
CA THR A 313 -18.30 15.13 -21.06
C THR A 313 -19.04 14.01 -20.36
N SER A 314 -20.24 14.30 -19.87
CA SER A 314 -21.15 13.30 -19.33
C SER A 314 -21.26 12.17 -20.35
N LEU A 315 -20.78 10.99 -19.97
CA LEU A 315 -20.81 9.81 -20.83
C LEU A 315 -22.28 9.47 -21.10
N GLN A 316 -22.65 9.36 -22.37
CA GLN A 316 -23.93 8.76 -22.72
C GLN A 316 -23.86 7.27 -22.40
N LEU A 317 -24.67 6.85 -21.43
CA LEU A 317 -24.76 5.46 -20.97
C LEU A 317 -25.59 4.63 -21.96
N SER A 318 -25.11 3.42 -22.28
CA SER A 318 -25.91 2.42 -22.97
C SER A 318 -27.04 1.90 -22.06
N GLN A 319 -28.04 1.19 -22.61
CA GLN A 319 -29.10 0.60 -21.79
C GLN A 319 -28.57 -0.40 -20.73
N GLU A 320 -27.50 -1.13 -21.05
CA GLU A 320 -26.85 -2.06 -20.11
C GLU A 320 -26.09 -1.29 -19.02
N GLU A 321 -25.40 -0.21 -19.37
CA GLU A 321 -24.68 0.64 -18.42
C GLU A 321 -25.63 1.42 -17.50
N GLN A 322 -26.81 1.80 -18.01
CA GLN A 322 -27.85 2.41 -17.19
C GLN A 322 -28.38 1.44 -16.13
N ALA A 323 -28.55 0.15 -16.48
CA ALA A 323 -28.94 -0.88 -15.52
C ALA A 323 -27.88 -1.08 -14.42
N ILE A 324 -26.59 -1.03 -14.79
CA ILE A 324 -25.48 -1.08 -13.83
C ILE A 324 -25.51 0.15 -12.92
N ALA A 325 -25.76 1.34 -13.46
CA ALA A 325 -25.87 2.56 -12.68
C ALA A 325 -27.01 2.47 -11.65
N ASP A 326 -28.19 1.99 -12.05
CA ASP A 326 -29.32 1.80 -11.12
C ASP A 326 -29.01 0.77 -10.03
N GLU A 327 -28.30 -0.30 -10.38
CA GLU A 327 -27.86 -1.29 -9.40
C GLU A 327 -26.84 -0.73 -8.41
N MET A 328 -25.86 0.05 -8.88
CA MET A 328 -24.88 0.74 -8.04
C MET A 328 -25.56 1.77 -7.14
N ARG A 329 -26.61 2.46 -7.62
CA ARG A 329 -27.43 3.38 -6.82
C ARG A 329 -28.12 2.64 -5.67
N ALA A 330 -28.63 1.44 -5.93
CA ALA A 330 -29.21 0.59 -4.89
C ALA A 330 -28.14 0.10 -3.89
N THR A 331 -26.93 -0.22 -4.33
CA THR A 331 -25.81 -0.58 -3.47
C THR A 331 -25.40 0.59 -2.56
N TRP A 332 -25.26 1.80 -3.10
CA TRP A 332 -24.99 3.01 -2.31
C TRP A 332 -26.06 3.25 -1.26
N ARG A 333 -27.35 3.08 -1.59
CA ARG A 333 -28.45 3.20 -0.63
C ARG A 333 -28.37 2.18 0.52
N ARG A 334 -27.87 0.96 0.27
CA ARG A 334 -27.67 -0.06 1.33
C ARG A 334 -26.49 0.24 2.24
N ILE A 335 -25.51 1.00 1.75
CA ILE A 335 -24.31 1.38 2.49
C ILE A 335 -24.56 2.67 3.29
N LEU A 336 -25.21 3.64 2.65
CA LEU A 336 -25.59 4.95 3.17
C LEU A 336 -27.03 4.92 3.69
N THR A 337 -27.26 4.17 4.76
CA THR A 337 -28.60 3.97 5.35
C THR A 337 -29.22 5.23 5.95
N ASN A 338 -28.43 6.29 6.12
CA ASN A 338 -28.81 7.58 6.67
C ASN A 338 -29.30 8.59 5.61
N VAL A 339 -29.25 8.27 4.31
CA VAL A 339 -29.68 9.17 3.23
C VAL A 339 -30.99 8.67 2.61
N PRO A 340 -32.03 9.52 2.48
CA PRO A 340 -33.34 9.12 1.96
C PRO A 340 -33.33 8.70 0.48
N GLY A 341 -32.36 9.20 -0.31
CA GLY A 341 -32.17 8.85 -1.72
C GLY A 341 -30.77 9.18 -2.20
N ILE A 342 -30.25 8.42 -3.17
CA ILE A 342 -28.97 8.68 -3.82
C ILE A 342 -29.24 9.42 -5.13
N GLU A 343 -28.91 10.71 -5.15
CA GLU A 343 -28.88 11.56 -6.33
C GLU A 343 -27.47 11.55 -6.96
N ASP A 344 -27.36 11.98 -8.22
CA ASP A 344 -26.09 12.03 -8.96
C ASP A 344 -25.01 12.91 -8.29
N SER A 345 -25.45 13.94 -7.57
CA SER A 345 -24.62 14.85 -6.79
C SER A 345 -24.22 14.30 -5.40
N THR A 346 -24.77 13.14 -4.99
CA THR A 346 -24.55 12.58 -3.65
C THR A 346 -23.08 12.21 -3.47
N ASP A 347 -22.43 12.79 -2.47
CA ASP A 347 -21.04 12.48 -2.11
C ASP A 347 -20.99 11.36 -1.07
N PHE A 348 -20.29 10.28 -1.40
CA PHE A 348 -20.19 9.05 -0.61
C PHE A 348 -19.70 9.31 0.83
N PHE A 349 -18.71 10.18 1.00
CA PHE A 349 -18.08 10.44 2.29
C PHE A 349 -18.82 11.50 3.09
N LYS A 350 -19.32 12.56 2.45
CA LYS A 350 -20.17 13.56 3.12
C LYS A 350 -21.50 12.94 3.60
N ALA A 351 -21.96 11.90 2.92
CA ALA A 351 -23.08 11.08 3.34
C ALA A 351 -22.76 10.14 4.52
N GLY A 352 -21.54 10.12 5.05
CA GLY A 352 -21.18 9.36 6.26
C GLY A 352 -20.57 7.97 6.00
N ALA A 353 -20.10 7.66 4.78
CA ALA A 353 -19.32 6.46 4.53
C ALA A 353 -17.93 6.52 5.20
N ALA A 354 -17.50 5.40 5.77
CA ALA A 354 -16.18 5.19 6.35
C ALA A 354 -15.33 4.27 5.46
N SER A 355 -14.06 4.07 5.82
CA SER A 355 -13.14 3.22 5.04
C SER A 355 -13.63 1.77 4.87
N MET A 356 -14.37 1.21 5.83
CA MET A 356 -14.97 -0.13 5.67
C MET A 356 -16.08 -0.14 4.61
N ASP A 357 -16.81 0.96 4.46
CA ASP A 357 -17.85 1.09 3.45
C ASP A 357 -17.26 1.18 2.03
N VAL A 358 -16.06 1.77 1.90
CA VAL A 358 -15.29 1.76 0.65
C VAL A 358 -14.93 0.33 0.26
N VAL A 359 -14.39 -0.45 1.20
CA VAL A 359 -14.05 -1.86 0.96
C VAL A 359 -15.29 -2.67 0.58
N ARG A 360 -16.41 -2.43 1.27
CA ARG A 360 -17.68 -3.06 0.96
C ARG A 360 -18.18 -2.69 -0.44
N LEU A 361 -18.13 -1.41 -0.81
CA LEU A 361 -18.53 -0.93 -2.13
C LEU A 361 -17.67 -1.57 -3.24
N VAL A 362 -16.35 -1.63 -3.04
CA VAL A 362 -15.40 -2.27 -3.96
C VAL A 362 -15.75 -3.75 -4.19
N GLU A 363 -16.04 -4.50 -3.11
CA GLU A 363 -16.41 -5.91 -3.24
C GLU A 363 -17.80 -6.12 -3.89
N GLU A 364 -18.77 -5.25 -3.61
CA GLU A 364 -20.09 -5.29 -4.26
C GLU A 364 -20.00 -4.99 -5.76
N VAL A 365 -19.18 -4.01 -6.17
CA VAL A 365 -18.89 -3.73 -7.59
C VAL A 365 -18.31 -4.96 -8.26
N LYS A 366 -17.33 -5.60 -7.63
CA LYS A 366 -16.69 -6.80 -8.17
C LYS A 366 -17.66 -7.97 -8.34
N LEU A 367 -18.61 -8.14 -7.42
CA LEU A 367 -19.63 -9.18 -7.52
C LEU A 367 -20.64 -8.91 -8.64
N LYS A 368 -21.05 -7.65 -8.81
CA LYS A 368 -22.18 -7.27 -9.68
C LYS A 368 -21.75 -6.88 -11.09
N CYS A 369 -20.53 -6.38 -11.26
CA CYS A 369 -19.98 -5.91 -12.53
C CYS A 369 -19.00 -6.92 -13.12
N ASN A 370 -19.38 -8.19 -13.28
CA ASN A 370 -18.58 -9.25 -13.94
C ASN A 370 -17.12 -9.37 -13.44
N GLY A 371 -16.86 -9.18 -12.15
CA GLY A 371 -15.51 -9.27 -11.60
C GLY A 371 -14.65 -8.02 -11.78
N LEU A 372 -15.25 -6.89 -12.19
CA LEU A 372 -14.56 -5.60 -12.35
C LEU A 372 -13.82 -5.22 -11.05
N GLN A 373 -12.53 -4.95 -11.18
CA GLN A 373 -11.67 -4.66 -10.03
C GLN A 373 -11.55 -3.16 -9.84
N LEU A 374 -12.09 -2.67 -8.72
CA LEU A 374 -11.96 -1.29 -8.27
C LEU A 374 -10.97 -1.24 -7.09
N GLN A 375 -10.12 -0.22 -7.03
CA GLN A 375 -9.28 0.06 -5.87
C GLN A 375 -10.05 0.97 -4.91
N ASN A 376 -9.68 0.94 -3.62
CA ASN A 376 -10.24 1.88 -2.66
C ASN A 376 -9.99 3.34 -3.10
N GLU A 377 -8.84 3.61 -3.71
CA GLU A 377 -8.48 4.91 -4.27
C GLU A 377 -9.49 5.40 -5.28
N ASP A 378 -9.95 4.57 -6.22
CA ASP A 378 -10.93 4.96 -7.22
C ASP A 378 -12.21 5.56 -6.61
N VAL A 379 -12.67 5.01 -5.47
CA VAL A 379 -13.82 5.55 -4.72
C VAL A 379 -13.50 6.90 -4.07
N TYR A 380 -12.25 7.09 -3.61
CA TYR A 380 -11.80 8.39 -3.09
C TYR A 380 -11.60 9.43 -4.20
N MET A 381 -11.33 9.00 -5.43
CA MET A 381 -11.16 9.88 -6.60
C MET A 381 -12.49 10.31 -7.21
N ALA A 382 -13.51 9.46 -7.10
CA ALA A 382 -14.85 9.69 -7.62
C ALA A 382 -15.88 9.64 -6.48
N THR A 383 -15.87 10.69 -5.65
CA THR A 383 -16.66 10.71 -4.42
C THR A 383 -18.14 10.92 -4.68
N ARG A 384 -18.51 11.55 -5.80
CA ARG A 384 -19.90 11.76 -6.21
C ARG A 384 -20.43 10.58 -6.99
N PHE A 385 -21.72 10.29 -6.84
CA PHE A 385 -22.35 9.15 -7.52
C PHE A 385 -22.17 9.21 -9.04
N GLU A 386 -22.38 10.37 -9.67
CA GLU A 386 -22.19 10.54 -11.12
C GLU A 386 -20.75 10.25 -11.56
N GLU A 387 -19.77 10.82 -10.86
CA GLU A 387 -18.34 10.62 -11.14
C GLU A 387 -17.96 9.15 -10.97
N PHE A 388 -18.51 8.49 -9.95
CA PHE A 388 -18.28 7.07 -9.69
C PHE A 388 -18.84 6.19 -10.81
N ILE A 389 -20.05 6.49 -11.31
CA ILE A 389 -20.62 5.79 -12.45
C ILE A 389 -19.80 6.04 -13.72
N GLN A 390 -19.38 7.28 -13.96
CA GLN A 390 -18.52 7.58 -15.11
C GLN A 390 -17.19 6.82 -15.03
N LEU A 391 -16.55 6.77 -13.86
CA LEU A 391 -15.33 5.98 -13.64
C LEU A 391 -15.58 4.49 -13.90
N LEU A 392 -16.67 3.94 -13.36
CA LEU A 392 -17.02 2.54 -13.48
C LEU A 392 -17.34 2.16 -14.94
N VAL A 393 -18.03 3.03 -15.67
CA VAL A 393 -18.36 2.85 -17.09
C VAL A 393 -17.12 2.97 -17.96
N ARG A 394 -16.23 3.95 -17.73
CA ARG A 394 -14.92 4.02 -18.39
C ARG A 394 -14.13 2.73 -18.18
N LYS A 395 -14.13 2.21 -16.95
CA LYS A 395 -13.49 0.92 -16.63
C LYS A 395 -14.15 -0.27 -17.34
N LEU A 396 -15.47 -0.33 -17.42
CA LEU A 396 -16.20 -1.39 -18.14
C LEU A 396 -15.96 -1.35 -19.65
N ARG A 397 -15.85 -0.14 -20.22
CA ARG A 397 -15.49 0.08 -21.64
C ARG A 397 -14.02 -0.20 -21.94
N GLY A 398 -13.20 -0.39 -20.91
CA GLY A 398 -11.75 -0.59 -21.04
C GLY A 398 -10.97 0.70 -21.31
N GLU A 399 -11.56 1.87 -21.04
CA GLU A 399 -10.95 3.20 -21.25
C GLU A 399 -9.96 3.58 -20.12
N ASP A 400 -9.92 2.83 -19.03
CA ASP A 400 -8.98 3.02 -17.91
C ASP A 400 -7.68 2.20 -18.09
N THR A 401 -7.16 2.16 -19.32
CA THR A 401 -5.82 1.64 -19.57
C THR A 401 -4.80 2.60 -18.97
N MET A 402 -4.38 2.29 -17.74
CA MET A 402 -3.08 2.68 -17.18
C MET A 402 -2.01 2.56 -18.26
N ASP A 403 -1.35 3.70 -18.55
CA ASP A 403 -0.32 3.95 -19.57
C ASP A 403 -0.03 2.72 -20.45
N GLU A 404 -0.50 2.77 -21.70
CA GLU A 404 0.09 1.94 -22.74
C GLU A 404 1.60 2.09 -22.62
N ILE A 405 2.27 1.00 -22.26
CA ILE A 405 3.72 0.95 -22.40
C ILE A 405 3.90 1.17 -23.90
N LEU A 406 4.51 2.30 -24.25
CA LEU A 406 4.85 2.62 -25.62
C LEU A 406 5.87 1.57 -26.05
N ILE A 407 5.36 0.53 -26.69
CA ILE A 407 6.16 -0.51 -27.30
C ILE A 407 6.20 -0.17 -28.78
N ASP A 408 7.39 0.18 -29.26
CA ASP A 408 7.58 0.30 -30.69
C ASP A 408 7.69 -1.11 -31.31
N TYR A 409 6.78 -1.41 -32.24
CA TYR A 409 6.65 -2.73 -32.84
C TYR A 409 7.08 -2.71 -34.30
N VAL A 410 7.84 -3.74 -34.68
CA VAL A 410 7.96 -4.12 -36.08
C VAL A 410 6.88 -5.13 -36.40
N GLU A 411 6.00 -4.77 -37.33
CA GLU A 411 4.95 -5.67 -37.81
C GLU A 411 5.47 -6.52 -38.99
N LYS A 412 5.21 -7.83 -38.94
CA LYS A 412 5.58 -8.78 -40.00
C LYS A 412 4.43 -9.77 -40.23
N ASP A 413 4.02 -9.93 -41.48
CA ASP A 413 3.07 -10.96 -41.86
C ASP A 413 3.82 -12.26 -42.17
N VAL A 414 3.67 -13.25 -41.29
CA VAL A 414 4.31 -14.57 -41.42
C VAL A 414 3.32 -15.64 -40.99
N ASN A 415 3.26 -16.76 -41.73
CA ASN A 415 2.42 -17.91 -41.40
C ASN A 415 0.93 -17.55 -41.24
N ASN A 416 0.40 -16.68 -42.12
CA ASN A 416 -0.97 -16.14 -42.07
C ASN A 416 -1.32 -15.40 -40.75
N MET A 417 -0.32 -14.95 -40.01
CA MET A 417 -0.47 -14.19 -38.77
C MET A 417 0.30 -12.88 -38.86
N LYS A 418 -0.28 -11.82 -38.29
CA LYS A 418 0.38 -10.52 -38.16
C LYS A 418 1.18 -10.51 -36.86
N LEU A 419 2.49 -10.71 -36.96
CA LEU A 419 3.40 -10.71 -35.82
C LEU A 419 3.76 -9.28 -35.42
N ARG A 420 3.72 -9.01 -34.12
CA ARG A 420 4.18 -7.75 -33.53
C ARG A 420 5.42 -8.02 -32.70
N ILE A 421 6.56 -7.54 -33.17
CA ILE A 421 7.87 -7.83 -32.61
C ILE A 421 8.44 -6.57 -31.97
N PRO A 422 8.62 -6.52 -30.65
CA PRO A 422 9.32 -5.43 -29.98
C PRO A 422 10.81 -5.45 -30.31
N HIS A 423 11.41 -4.29 -30.55
CA HIS A 423 12.81 -4.18 -30.96
C HIS A 423 13.73 -3.48 -29.96
N GLN A 424 13.15 -2.87 -28.93
CA GLN A 424 13.82 -2.11 -27.87
C GLN A 424 14.32 -3.02 -26.72
N LEU A 425 15.24 -2.51 -25.89
CA LEU A 425 15.69 -3.19 -24.67
C LEU A 425 14.59 -3.12 -23.61
N PHE A 426 14.46 -4.14 -22.77
CA PHE A 426 13.53 -4.13 -21.65
C PHE A 426 14.28 -3.95 -20.33
N ILE A 427 14.21 -2.74 -19.77
CA ILE A 427 14.94 -2.33 -18.56
C ILE A 427 13.97 -1.66 -17.59
N ASN A 428 13.98 -2.07 -16.32
CA ASN A 428 13.16 -1.50 -15.25
C ASN A 428 11.65 -1.34 -15.60
N GLY A 429 11.07 -2.34 -16.26
CA GLY A 429 9.65 -2.34 -16.63
C GLY A 429 9.28 -1.52 -17.87
N GLN A 430 10.27 -0.95 -18.59
CA GLN A 430 10.04 -0.12 -19.77
C GLN A 430 10.83 -0.63 -20.99
N PHE A 431 10.29 -0.37 -22.17
CA PHE A 431 11.01 -0.54 -23.43
C PHE A 431 11.80 0.73 -23.72
N VAL A 432 13.12 0.59 -23.85
CA VAL A 432 14.06 1.70 -24.03
C VAL A 432 15.02 1.42 -25.18
N ASP A 433 15.37 2.46 -25.94
CA ASP A 433 16.39 2.34 -26.97
C ASP A 433 17.78 2.16 -26.34
N ALA A 434 18.68 1.47 -27.05
CA ALA A 434 20.06 1.33 -26.62
C ALA A 434 20.76 2.69 -26.54
N GLU A 435 21.66 2.85 -25.57
CA GLU A 435 22.40 4.09 -25.42
C GLU A 435 23.27 4.37 -26.66
N GLY A 436 23.13 5.59 -27.18
CA GLY A 436 23.74 6.00 -28.45
C GLY A 436 23.04 5.47 -29.70
N GLY A 437 21.83 4.89 -29.57
CA GLY A 437 20.96 4.51 -30.70
C GLY A 437 21.51 3.35 -31.54
N LYS A 438 22.42 2.54 -31.01
CA LYS A 438 23.03 1.45 -31.77
C LYS A 438 22.03 0.32 -31.97
N THR A 439 21.88 -0.10 -33.22
CA THR A 439 21.02 -1.21 -33.62
C THR A 439 21.83 -2.31 -34.30
N TYR A 440 21.27 -3.52 -34.33
CA TYR A 440 21.82 -4.68 -35.02
C TYR A 440 20.76 -5.31 -35.92
N ASP A 441 21.12 -5.62 -37.17
CA ASP A 441 20.24 -6.33 -38.09
C ASP A 441 20.21 -7.81 -37.72
N THR A 442 19.04 -8.29 -37.34
CA THR A 442 18.81 -9.72 -37.14
C THR A 442 18.39 -10.37 -38.46
N ILE A 443 19.03 -11.49 -38.79
CA ILE A 443 18.92 -12.10 -40.11
C ILE A 443 18.15 -13.42 -39.99
N ASN A 444 17.17 -13.61 -40.87
CA ASN A 444 16.47 -14.87 -41.01
C ASN A 444 17.45 -15.90 -41.62
N PRO A 445 17.76 -16.99 -40.92
CA PRO A 445 18.72 -17.98 -41.40
C PRO A 445 18.21 -18.78 -42.61
N THR A 446 16.91 -18.78 -42.88
CA THR A 446 16.31 -19.54 -43.99
C THR A 446 16.48 -18.86 -45.34
N ASP A 447 16.39 -17.53 -45.40
CA ASP A 447 16.42 -16.76 -46.65
C ASP A 447 17.49 -15.66 -46.70
N GLY A 448 18.19 -15.40 -45.60
CA GLY A 448 19.24 -14.38 -45.49
C GLY A 448 18.73 -12.95 -45.40
N ASN A 449 17.42 -12.72 -45.35
CA ASN A 449 16.83 -11.39 -45.27
C ASN A 449 16.82 -10.88 -43.82
N ALA A 450 16.89 -9.56 -43.64
CA ALA A 450 16.73 -8.95 -42.33
C ALA A 450 15.28 -9.11 -41.82
N ILE A 451 15.12 -9.66 -40.61
CA ILE A 451 13.83 -9.74 -39.93
C ILE A 451 13.47 -8.35 -39.41
N CYS A 452 14.34 -7.73 -38.60
CA CYS A 452 14.19 -6.37 -38.08
C CYS A 452 15.54 -5.79 -37.58
N LYS A 453 15.54 -4.51 -37.18
CA LYS A 453 16.64 -3.92 -36.42
C LYS A 453 16.32 -4.02 -34.95
N VAL A 454 17.21 -4.60 -34.15
CA VAL A 454 17.04 -4.68 -32.68
C VAL A 454 18.08 -3.83 -31.98
N ALA A 455 17.73 -3.29 -30.81
CA ALA A 455 18.63 -2.50 -29.98
C ALA A 455 19.88 -3.31 -29.57
N LEU A 456 21.06 -2.69 -29.67
CA LEU A 456 22.34 -3.28 -29.29
C LEU A 456 22.80 -2.66 -27.97
N ALA A 457 22.48 -3.33 -26.86
CA ALA A 457 22.84 -2.88 -25.51
C ALA A 457 24.33 -2.53 -25.37
N GLN A 458 24.60 -1.36 -24.80
CA GLN A 458 25.94 -0.93 -24.42
C GLN A 458 26.25 -1.29 -22.96
N VAL A 459 27.50 -1.06 -22.54
CA VAL A 459 27.94 -1.33 -21.16
C VAL A 459 27.04 -0.60 -20.15
N SER A 460 26.69 0.64 -20.42
CA SER A 460 25.84 1.47 -19.57
C SER A 460 24.40 0.97 -19.49
N ASP A 461 23.86 0.42 -20.57
CA ASP A 461 22.55 -0.23 -20.57
C ASP A 461 22.57 -1.49 -19.69
N ILE A 462 23.66 -2.26 -19.74
CA ILE A 462 23.85 -3.43 -18.87
C ILE A 462 23.94 -2.99 -17.40
N ASP A 463 24.65 -1.90 -17.11
CA ASP A 463 24.76 -1.37 -15.75
C ASP A 463 23.40 -0.91 -15.21
N LYS A 464 22.58 -0.25 -16.04
CA LYS A 464 21.19 0.10 -15.71
C LYS A 464 20.35 -1.14 -15.43
N ALA A 465 20.47 -2.17 -16.27
CA ALA A 465 19.74 -3.43 -16.13
C ALA A 465 20.10 -4.18 -14.83
N VAL A 466 21.39 -4.21 -14.50
CA VAL A 466 21.88 -4.82 -13.26
C VAL A 466 21.46 -4.02 -12.04
N ALA A 467 21.51 -2.68 -12.11
CA ALA A 467 21.10 -1.81 -11.02
C ALA A 467 19.61 -1.96 -10.70
N ALA A 468 18.76 -2.00 -11.73
CA ALA A 468 17.33 -2.20 -11.56
C ALA A 468 17.00 -3.62 -11.05
N ALA A 469 17.67 -4.66 -11.56
CA ALA A 469 17.48 -6.02 -11.07
C ALA A 469 17.95 -6.20 -9.61
N LYS A 470 18.98 -5.44 -9.20
CA LYS A 470 19.48 -5.39 -7.81
C LYS A 470 18.49 -4.68 -6.90
N GLU A 471 17.99 -3.53 -7.31
CA GLU A 471 16.95 -2.78 -6.58
C GLU A 471 15.70 -3.64 -6.38
N ALA A 472 15.28 -4.36 -7.43
CA ALA A 472 14.15 -5.28 -7.37
C ALA A 472 14.36 -6.48 -6.41
N PHE A 473 15.61 -6.90 -6.20
CA PHE A 473 15.95 -7.98 -5.27
C PHE A 473 16.04 -7.49 -3.82
N GLU A 474 16.77 -6.39 -3.58
CA GLU A 474 17.07 -5.88 -2.23
C GLU A 474 15.88 -5.13 -1.62
N ASN A 475 15.29 -4.22 -2.40
CA ASN A 475 14.24 -3.32 -1.96
C ASN A 475 12.88 -3.70 -2.53
N GLY A 476 12.85 -4.37 -3.67
CA GLY A 476 11.64 -4.83 -4.33
C GLY A 476 10.94 -6.00 -3.64
N GLU A 477 9.72 -6.27 -4.11
CA GLU A 477 8.86 -7.26 -3.49
C GLU A 477 9.20 -8.70 -3.88
N TRP A 478 9.89 -8.94 -4.99
CA TRP A 478 10.10 -10.29 -5.54
C TRP A 478 10.90 -11.18 -4.58
N GLY A 479 12.02 -10.67 -4.05
CA GLY A 479 12.84 -11.39 -3.08
C GLY A 479 12.14 -11.61 -1.73
N LYS A 480 11.21 -10.72 -1.36
CA LYS A 480 10.44 -10.76 -0.09
C LYS A 480 9.07 -11.44 -0.26
N MET A 481 8.69 -11.84 -1.48
CA MET A 481 7.39 -12.38 -1.78
C MET A 481 7.24 -13.78 -1.16
N ASN A 482 6.04 -14.07 -0.65
CA ASN A 482 5.70 -15.41 -0.21
C ASN A 482 5.91 -16.41 -1.37
N ALA A 483 6.58 -17.53 -1.07
CA ALA A 483 6.83 -18.61 -2.01
C ALA A 483 5.58 -19.07 -2.78
N ARG A 484 4.42 -19.13 -2.12
CA ARG A 484 3.14 -19.50 -2.76
C ARG A 484 2.73 -18.50 -3.82
N ASP A 485 2.80 -17.20 -3.49
CA ASP A 485 2.41 -16.13 -4.42
C ASP A 485 3.35 -16.11 -5.61
N ARG A 486 4.65 -16.30 -5.39
CA ARG A 486 5.65 -16.43 -6.45
C ARG A 486 5.36 -17.62 -7.37
N GLY A 487 5.04 -18.79 -6.83
CA GLY A 487 4.62 -19.95 -7.61
C GLY A 487 3.38 -19.67 -8.47
N ARG A 488 2.36 -18.99 -7.92
CA ARG A 488 1.16 -18.59 -8.67
C ARG A 488 1.49 -17.69 -9.87
N LEU A 489 2.44 -16.78 -9.71
CA LEU A 489 2.90 -15.91 -10.80
C LEU A 489 3.55 -16.71 -11.93
N ILE A 490 4.43 -17.65 -11.59
CA ILE A 490 5.13 -18.49 -12.58
C ILE A 490 4.15 -19.44 -13.29
N TYR A 491 3.17 -20.02 -12.59
CA TYR A 491 2.11 -20.83 -13.23
C TYR A 491 1.34 -20.03 -14.29
N ARG A 492 1.00 -18.79 -13.97
CA ARG A 492 0.24 -17.94 -14.87
C ARG A 492 1.04 -17.46 -16.08
N LEU A 493 2.35 -17.24 -15.93
CA LEU A 493 3.25 -17.04 -17.06
C LEU A 493 3.18 -18.23 -18.03
N ALA A 494 3.19 -19.46 -17.50
CA ALA A 494 3.09 -20.64 -18.33
C ALA A 494 1.72 -20.76 -19.04
N ASP A 495 0.62 -20.38 -18.40
CA ASP A 495 -0.71 -20.33 -19.04
C ASP A 495 -0.75 -19.36 -20.22
N LEU A 496 -0.11 -18.18 -20.09
CA LEU A 496 -0.03 -17.20 -21.17
C LEU A 496 0.86 -17.65 -22.31
N MET A 497 1.97 -18.33 -22.00
CA MET A 497 2.79 -18.96 -23.02
C MET A 497 2.03 -20.04 -23.79
N GLU A 498 1.13 -20.77 -23.12
CA GLU A 498 0.25 -21.77 -23.75
C GLU A 498 -0.83 -21.11 -24.62
N GLU A 499 -1.42 -19.99 -24.17
CA GLU A 499 -2.37 -19.20 -24.96
C GLU A 499 -1.73 -18.64 -26.25
N HIS A 500 -0.48 -18.18 -26.17
CA HIS A 500 0.26 -17.58 -27.28
C HIS A 500 1.27 -18.53 -27.96
N GLN A 501 1.09 -19.86 -27.81
CA GLN A 501 2.07 -20.84 -28.27
C GLN A 501 2.33 -20.82 -29.79
N GLU A 502 1.32 -20.51 -30.59
CA GLU A 502 1.44 -20.43 -32.06
C GLU A 502 2.23 -19.21 -32.52
N GLU A 503 2.03 -18.07 -31.84
CA GLU A 503 2.81 -16.83 -32.04
C GLU A 503 4.29 -17.09 -31.67
N LEU A 504 4.52 -17.68 -30.49
CA LEU A 504 5.86 -18.05 -30.02
C LEU A 504 6.57 -19.03 -30.96
N ALA A 505 5.85 -20.04 -31.46
CA ALA A 505 6.40 -21.02 -32.38
C ALA A 505 6.75 -20.41 -33.75
N THR A 506 5.93 -19.47 -34.24
CA THR A 506 6.20 -18.77 -35.50
C THR A 506 7.45 -17.90 -35.37
N ILE A 507 7.59 -17.18 -34.26
CA ILE A 507 8.75 -16.34 -33.95
C ILE A 507 10.01 -17.21 -33.80
N GLU A 508 9.95 -18.30 -33.04
CA GLU A 508 11.03 -19.28 -32.91
C GLU A 508 11.49 -19.84 -34.25
N SER A 509 10.55 -20.09 -35.16
CA SER A 509 10.84 -20.65 -36.49
C SER A 509 11.58 -19.64 -37.38
N ILE A 510 11.15 -18.37 -37.42
CA ILE A 510 11.78 -17.36 -38.28
C ILE A 510 13.16 -16.93 -37.80
N ASP A 511 13.40 -16.89 -36.50
CA ASP A 511 14.67 -16.42 -35.94
C ASP A 511 15.68 -17.55 -35.86
N SER A 512 15.25 -18.76 -35.46
CA SER A 512 16.14 -19.92 -35.33
C SER A 512 16.25 -20.81 -36.57
N GLY A 513 15.37 -20.63 -37.56
CA GLY A 513 15.27 -21.50 -38.72
C GLY A 513 14.75 -22.90 -38.37
N ALA A 514 14.15 -23.08 -37.19
CA ALA A 514 13.59 -24.35 -36.77
C ALA A 514 12.33 -24.68 -37.58
N VAL A 515 12.12 -25.98 -37.83
CA VAL A 515 10.87 -26.47 -38.43
C VAL A 515 9.72 -26.13 -37.48
N TYR A 516 8.67 -25.47 -37.98
CA TYR A 516 7.55 -24.97 -37.16
C TYR A 516 6.93 -26.03 -36.25
N THR A 517 6.73 -27.25 -36.74
CA THR A 517 6.18 -28.35 -35.94
C THR A 517 7.08 -28.74 -34.76
N LEU A 518 8.41 -28.62 -34.93
CA LEU A 518 9.38 -28.84 -33.87
C LEU A 518 9.38 -27.67 -32.87
N ALA A 519 9.34 -26.44 -33.37
CA ALA A 519 9.27 -25.23 -32.54
C ALA A 519 8.02 -25.25 -31.64
N LEU A 520 6.85 -25.55 -32.20
CA LEU A 520 5.58 -25.62 -31.47
C LEU A 520 5.56 -26.74 -30.43
N LYS A 521 5.78 -27.99 -30.86
CA LYS A 521 5.61 -29.16 -29.98
C LYS A 521 6.74 -29.31 -28.97
N THR A 522 7.98 -29.01 -29.37
CA THR A 522 9.16 -29.29 -28.56
C THR A 522 9.65 -28.04 -27.87
N HIS A 523 10.02 -26.97 -28.60
CA HIS A 523 10.66 -25.82 -27.96
C HIS A 523 9.68 -25.06 -27.05
N VAL A 524 8.53 -24.65 -27.58
CA VAL A 524 7.49 -23.95 -26.82
C VAL A 524 6.86 -24.88 -25.79
N GLY A 525 6.42 -26.07 -26.21
CA GLY A 525 5.81 -27.07 -25.33
C GLY A 525 6.65 -27.43 -24.10
N MET A 526 7.94 -27.76 -24.29
CA MET A 526 8.83 -28.08 -23.16
C MET A 526 9.13 -26.87 -22.28
N SER A 527 9.13 -25.66 -22.84
CA SER A 527 9.37 -24.44 -22.07
C SER A 527 8.21 -24.11 -21.14
N ILE A 528 6.97 -24.27 -21.62
CA ILE A 528 5.75 -24.15 -20.80
C ILE A 528 5.80 -25.15 -19.64
N GLN A 529 6.10 -26.42 -19.94
CA GLN A 529 6.20 -27.46 -18.91
C GLN A 529 7.30 -27.19 -17.89
N THR A 530 8.43 -26.63 -18.33
CA THR A 530 9.53 -26.22 -17.44
C THR A 530 9.07 -25.16 -16.45
N PHE A 531 8.43 -24.08 -16.92
CA PHE A 531 7.91 -23.04 -16.03
C PHE A 531 6.85 -23.60 -15.07
N ARG A 532 5.93 -24.43 -15.54
CA ARG A 532 4.94 -25.11 -14.67
C ARG A 532 5.58 -26.00 -13.62
N TYR A 533 6.63 -26.73 -13.98
CA TYR A 533 7.36 -27.59 -13.06
C TYR A 533 8.00 -26.76 -11.95
N PHE A 534 8.77 -25.72 -12.28
CA PHE A 534 9.45 -24.87 -11.29
C PHE A 534 8.50 -23.98 -10.50
N ALA A 535 7.34 -23.59 -11.05
CA ALA A 535 6.29 -22.91 -10.29
C ALA A 535 5.85 -23.72 -9.06
N GLY A 536 5.77 -25.04 -9.21
CA GLY A 536 5.47 -25.97 -8.12
C GLY A 536 6.61 -26.16 -7.11
N TRP A 537 7.83 -25.73 -7.42
CA TRP A 537 8.98 -25.86 -6.52
C TRP A 537 9.14 -24.69 -5.56
N CYS A 538 8.49 -23.55 -5.81
CA CYS A 538 8.69 -22.32 -5.03
C CYS A 538 8.54 -22.52 -3.51
N ASP A 539 7.58 -23.34 -3.07
CA ASP A 539 7.28 -23.63 -1.67
C ASP A 539 7.92 -24.93 -1.13
N LYS A 540 8.72 -25.61 -1.95
CA LYS A 540 9.37 -26.89 -1.65
C LYS A 540 10.89 -26.80 -1.53
N ILE A 541 11.44 -25.58 -1.50
CA ILE A 541 12.87 -25.37 -1.27
C ILE A 541 13.16 -25.59 0.21
N GLN A 542 13.68 -26.77 0.52
CA GLN A 542 13.93 -27.21 1.90
C GLN A 542 15.41 -27.11 2.28
N GLY A 543 15.64 -26.96 3.59
CA GLY A 543 16.94 -27.12 4.23
C GLY A 543 17.12 -28.51 4.85
N SER A 544 18.20 -28.70 5.59
CA SER A 544 18.51 -29.97 6.25
C SER A 544 18.88 -29.72 7.72
N THR A 545 18.39 -30.55 8.63
CA THR A 545 18.82 -30.54 10.03
C THR A 545 20.17 -31.25 10.17
N ILE A 546 21.14 -30.61 10.81
CA ILE A 546 22.48 -31.17 11.01
C ILE A 546 22.58 -31.71 12.44
N PRO A 547 22.86 -33.01 12.64
CA PRO A 547 23.06 -33.56 13.97
C PRO A 547 24.36 -33.02 14.57
N ILE A 548 24.28 -32.45 15.77
CA ILE A 548 25.45 -31.94 16.50
C ILE A 548 25.48 -32.49 17.92
N ASN A 549 26.70 -32.72 18.42
CA ASN A 549 26.91 -33.10 19.81
C ASN A 549 26.61 -31.91 20.72
N GLN A 550 25.81 -32.16 21.76
CA GLN A 550 25.35 -31.14 22.68
C GLN A 550 26.42 -30.83 23.72
N ALA A 551 26.82 -29.57 23.86
CA ALA A 551 27.70 -29.12 24.93
C ALA A 551 26.85 -28.81 26.17
N ARG A 552 26.86 -29.68 27.19
CA ARG A 552 26.12 -29.44 28.44
C ARG A 552 26.60 -28.13 29.10
N PRO A 553 25.70 -27.27 29.61
CA PRO A 553 24.24 -27.45 29.79
C PRO A 553 23.38 -27.05 28.59
N ASN A 554 23.97 -26.63 27.47
CA ASN A 554 23.26 -26.06 26.32
C ASN A 554 22.66 -27.15 25.42
N ARG A 555 21.51 -26.84 24.82
CA ARG A 555 20.88 -27.62 23.75
C ARG A 555 20.83 -26.77 22.48
N ASN A 556 21.68 -27.11 21.51
CA ASN A 556 21.82 -26.42 20.25
C ASN A 556 21.09 -27.19 19.14
N LEU A 557 20.30 -26.48 18.33
CA LEU A 557 19.68 -26.99 17.10
C LEU A 557 20.41 -26.39 15.91
N SER A 558 20.90 -27.23 14.99
CA SER A 558 21.54 -26.79 13.76
C SER A 558 20.73 -27.22 12.54
N PHE A 559 20.49 -26.30 11.62
CA PHE A 559 19.83 -26.56 10.34
C PHE A 559 20.39 -25.63 9.26
N THR A 560 20.32 -26.07 8.02
CA THR A 560 20.64 -25.24 6.86
C THR A 560 19.38 -24.55 6.35
N LYS A 561 19.54 -23.33 5.82
CA LYS A 561 18.49 -22.62 5.10
C LYS A 561 19.04 -22.30 3.71
N ARG A 562 18.23 -22.54 2.68
CA ARG A 562 18.55 -22.13 1.31
C ARG A 562 17.96 -20.75 1.09
N GLU A 563 18.80 -19.79 0.70
CA GLU A 563 18.41 -18.41 0.44
C GLU A 563 18.75 -18.07 -1.03
N PRO A 564 17.98 -17.16 -1.67
CA PRO A 564 18.34 -16.68 -2.99
C PRO A 564 19.71 -16.00 -2.96
N ILE A 565 20.46 -16.15 -4.05
CA ILE A 565 21.81 -15.62 -4.22
C ILE A 565 21.76 -14.11 -4.55
N GLY A 566 20.73 -13.66 -5.28
CA GLY A 566 20.58 -12.28 -5.70
C GLY A 566 20.32 -12.14 -7.19
N VAL A 567 20.98 -11.19 -7.84
CA VAL A 567 20.86 -10.96 -9.28
C VAL A 567 21.64 -12.02 -10.06
N CYS A 568 20.95 -12.75 -10.94
CA CYS A 568 21.54 -13.79 -11.79
C CYS A 568 21.67 -13.30 -13.24
N GLY A 569 22.89 -13.14 -13.73
CA GLY A 569 23.17 -12.90 -15.15
C GLY A 569 23.07 -14.20 -15.96
N ILE A 570 22.09 -14.29 -16.86
CA ILE A 570 21.85 -15.46 -17.70
C ILE A 570 22.23 -15.15 -19.13
N VAL A 571 23.31 -15.76 -19.61
CA VAL A 571 23.68 -15.74 -21.04
C VAL A 571 23.15 -17.02 -21.68
N ILE A 572 22.31 -16.88 -22.71
CA ILE A 572 21.74 -18.02 -23.44
C ILE A 572 22.41 -18.20 -24.81
N PRO A 573 22.60 -19.44 -25.27
CA PRO A 573 23.15 -19.71 -26.58
C PRO A 573 22.10 -19.50 -27.69
N TRP A 574 22.55 -19.53 -28.94
CA TRP A 574 21.72 -19.31 -30.12
C TRP A 574 20.80 -20.51 -30.45
N ASN A 575 21.11 -21.72 -29.96
CA ASN A 575 20.35 -22.93 -30.25
C ASN A 575 19.21 -23.12 -29.24
N TYR A 576 17.97 -23.15 -29.73
CA TYR A 576 16.75 -23.31 -28.92
C TYR A 576 16.59 -22.22 -27.84
N PRO A 577 16.62 -20.93 -28.22
CA PRO A 577 16.71 -19.81 -27.28
C PRO A 577 15.59 -19.83 -26.22
N LEU A 578 14.34 -20.15 -26.60
CA LEU A 578 13.24 -20.23 -25.62
C LEU A 578 13.42 -21.34 -24.59
N MET A 579 13.83 -22.51 -25.05
CA MET A 579 14.02 -23.66 -24.16
C MET A 579 15.19 -23.44 -23.20
N MET A 580 16.29 -22.89 -23.72
CA MET A 580 17.47 -22.55 -22.90
C MET A 580 17.18 -21.45 -21.88
N LEU A 581 16.38 -20.47 -22.28
CA LEU A 581 15.87 -19.43 -21.40
C LEU A 581 15.03 -20.05 -20.28
N ALA A 582 14.00 -20.85 -20.62
CA ALA A 582 13.10 -21.43 -19.64
C ALA A 582 13.84 -22.28 -18.60
N TRP A 583 14.77 -23.15 -19.03
CA TRP A 583 15.52 -24.02 -18.12
C TRP A 583 16.35 -23.28 -17.09
N LYS A 584 16.95 -22.14 -17.46
CA LYS A 584 17.81 -21.37 -16.55
C LYS A 584 17.01 -20.40 -15.68
N THR A 585 16.04 -19.72 -16.28
CA THR A 585 15.31 -18.63 -15.64
C THR A 585 14.25 -19.13 -14.66
N ALA A 586 13.52 -20.20 -15.01
CA ALA A 586 12.44 -20.72 -14.19
C ALA A 586 12.94 -21.16 -12.80
N ALA A 587 14.12 -21.80 -12.74
CA ALA A 587 14.75 -22.19 -11.48
C ALA A 587 15.21 -20.98 -10.65
N CYS A 588 15.86 -19.98 -11.28
CA CYS A 588 16.30 -18.76 -10.61
C CYS A 588 15.12 -17.99 -10.00
N LEU A 589 14.06 -17.81 -10.78
CA LEU A 589 12.82 -17.14 -10.38
C LEU A 589 12.11 -17.90 -9.26
N ALA A 590 11.99 -19.23 -9.37
CA ALA A 590 11.36 -20.04 -8.32
C ALA A 590 12.08 -19.94 -6.98
N ALA A 591 13.42 -19.87 -7.01
CA ALA A 591 14.26 -19.66 -5.83
C ALA A 591 14.19 -18.24 -5.24
N GLY A 592 13.57 -17.28 -5.93
CA GLY A 592 13.44 -15.88 -5.47
C GLY A 592 14.57 -14.96 -5.91
N ASN A 593 15.39 -15.38 -6.88
CA ASN A 593 16.39 -14.52 -7.50
C ASN A 593 15.75 -13.59 -8.54
N THR A 594 16.43 -12.48 -8.84
CA THR A 594 16.14 -11.64 -10.02
C THR A 594 17.09 -12.02 -11.15
N VAL A 595 16.70 -11.75 -12.40
CA VAL A 595 17.42 -12.24 -13.57
C VAL A 595 17.70 -11.12 -14.57
N VAL A 596 18.94 -11.06 -15.06
CA VAL A 596 19.38 -10.22 -16.18
C VAL A 596 19.72 -11.14 -17.35
N LEU A 597 19.03 -11.04 -18.48
CA LEU A 597 19.05 -12.05 -19.57
C LEU A 597 19.75 -11.55 -20.84
N LYS A 598 20.97 -12.00 -21.11
CA LYS A 598 21.65 -11.65 -22.36
C LYS A 598 21.45 -12.72 -23.45
N PRO A 599 20.69 -12.46 -24.53
CA PRO A 599 20.59 -13.37 -25.67
C PRO A 599 21.88 -13.41 -26.50
N ALA A 600 22.03 -14.48 -27.29
CA ALA A 600 23.15 -14.63 -28.22
C ALA A 600 23.11 -13.60 -29.35
N GLN A 601 24.29 -13.14 -29.80
CA GLN A 601 24.40 -12.09 -30.82
C GLN A 601 23.76 -12.44 -32.17
N VAL A 602 23.75 -13.71 -32.57
CA VAL A 602 23.40 -14.15 -33.94
C VAL A 602 21.90 -14.47 -34.08
N ARG A 603 21.11 -14.47 -33.00
CA ARG A 603 19.67 -14.82 -32.99
C ARG A 603 18.95 -14.14 -31.82
N ARG A 604 18.31 -12.99 -32.08
CA ARG A 604 17.93 -12.00 -31.06
C ARG A 604 16.44 -11.66 -31.01
N VAL A 605 15.71 -11.89 -32.09
CA VAL A 605 14.33 -11.39 -32.24
C VAL A 605 13.38 -12.11 -31.31
N THR A 606 13.77 -13.32 -30.94
CA THR A 606 12.78 -14.33 -30.64
C THR A 606 12.04 -14.07 -29.36
N LEU A 607 12.69 -13.61 -28.29
CA LEU A 607 12.16 -14.08 -27.02
C LEU A 607 12.33 -13.33 -25.71
N PRO A 608 13.41 -12.57 -25.43
CA PRO A 608 13.45 -11.78 -24.20
C PRO A 608 12.30 -10.77 -24.18
N ALA A 609 12.17 -9.98 -25.26
CA ALA A 609 11.19 -8.92 -25.36
C ALA A 609 9.73 -9.40 -25.50
N GLN A 610 9.47 -10.54 -26.18
CA GLN A 610 8.13 -11.14 -26.28
C GLN A 610 7.68 -11.77 -24.94
N LEU A 611 8.62 -12.42 -24.23
CA LEU A 611 8.35 -13.01 -22.90
C LEU A 611 8.23 -11.93 -21.82
N CYS A 612 8.99 -10.84 -21.93
CA CYS A 612 8.80 -9.61 -21.16
C CYS A 612 7.41 -9.01 -21.45
N ARG A 613 6.96 -8.95 -22.71
CA ARG A 613 5.60 -8.50 -23.08
C ARG A 613 4.51 -9.36 -22.41
N PHE A 614 4.63 -10.69 -22.40
CA PHE A 614 3.67 -11.56 -21.70
C PHE A 614 3.75 -11.43 -20.17
N THR A 615 4.96 -11.25 -19.63
CA THR A 615 5.20 -11.02 -18.20
C THR A 615 4.66 -9.67 -17.74
N VAL A 616 4.78 -8.62 -18.55
CA VAL A 616 4.23 -7.28 -18.32
C VAL A 616 2.71 -7.27 -18.43
N LYS A 617 2.14 -7.89 -19.48
CA LYS A 617 0.69 -8.03 -19.64
C LYS A 617 0.07 -8.74 -18.43
N PHE A 618 0.79 -9.69 -17.83
CA PHE A 618 0.41 -10.40 -16.63
C PHE A 618 0.60 -9.63 -15.31
N LEU A 619 1.78 -9.04 -15.09
CA LEU A 619 2.08 -8.29 -13.88
C LEU A 619 1.17 -7.06 -13.75
N LYS A 620 0.71 -6.48 -14.87
CA LYS A 620 -0.39 -5.50 -14.90
C LYS A 620 -1.73 -6.06 -14.42
N THR A 621 -2.06 -7.31 -14.77
CA THR A 621 -3.30 -7.98 -14.29
C THR A 621 -3.21 -8.38 -12.81
N TYR A 622 -1.99 -8.53 -12.26
CA TYR A 622 -1.75 -8.86 -10.85
C TYR A 622 -1.52 -7.62 -9.95
N SER A 623 -0.91 -6.54 -10.47
CA SER A 623 -0.76 -5.24 -9.81
C SER A 623 -2.13 -4.57 -9.56
N ALA A 624 -3.12 -4.88 -10.42
CA ALA A 624 -4.52 -4.56 -10.17
C ALA A 624 -5.15 -5.23 -8.93
N LYS A 625 -4.50 -6.22 -8.29
CA LYS A 625 -5.02 -6.93 -7.09
C LYS A 625 -4.37 -6.54 -5.77
N LYS A 626 -3.17 -5.96 -5.80
CA LYS A 626 -2.44 -5.41 -4.65
C LYS A 626 -1.51 -4.37 -5.26
N LYS A 627 -1.49 -3.12 -4.77
CA LYS A 627 -0.54 -2.06 -5.14
C LYS A 627 0.90 -2.58 -5.36
N LYS A 628 1.26 -3.00 -6.58
CA LYS A 628 2.53 -3.72 -6.82
C LYS A 628 3.16 -3.35 -8.16
N ASP A 629 3.40 -2.06 -8.35
CA ASP A 629 4.24 -1.52 -9.45
C ASP A 629 5.69 -2.04 -9.43
N GLN A 630 6.12 -2.72 -8.37
CA GLN A 630 7.48 -3.24 -8.23
C GLN A 630 7.66 -4.69 -8.69
N ALA A 631 6.58 -5.48 -8.80
CA ALA A 631 6.69 -6.84 -9.33
C ALA A 631 7.00 -6.81 -10.84
N GLU A 632 6.47 -5.80 -11.56
CA GLU A 632 6.79 -5.46 -12.96
C GLU A 632 8.29 -5.23 -13.21
N ARG A 633 9.03 -4.78 -12.18
CA ARG A 633 10.43 -4.36 -12.27
C ARG A 633 11.44 -5.50 -12.12
N ALA A 634 11.00 -6.73 -11.81
CA ALA A 634 11.87 -7.70 -11.13
C ALA A 634 12.19 -9.01 -11.87
N CYS A 635 11.48 -9.37 -12.94
CA CYS A 635 11.62 -10.72 -13.51
C CYS A 635 12.59 -10.85 -14.68
N TRP A 636 12.83 -9.78 -15.44
CA TRP A 636 13.57 -9.87 -16.70
C TRP A 636 14.22 -8.54 -17.02
N GLU A 637 15.54 -8.50 -17.13
CA GLU A 637 16.21 -7.32 -17.67
C GLU A 637 17.21 -7.69 -18.76
N LEU A 638 16.92 -7.22 -19.99
CA LEU A 638 17.71 -7.08 -21.23
C LEU A 638 16.78 -7.21 -22.45
#